data_AF-A0A7M2QU28-F1
#
_entry.id   AF-A0A7M2QU28-F1
#
_cell.length_a   1.000
_cell.length_b   1.000
_cell.length_c   1.000
_cell.angle_alpha   90.00
_cell.angle_beta   90.00
_cell.angle_gamma   90.00
#
_symmetry.space_group_name_H-M   'P 1'
#
loop_
_entity.id
_entity.type
_entity.pdbx_description
1 polymer ?
#
loop_
_entity_poly.entity_id
_entity_poly.type
_entity_poly.pdbx_seq_one_letter_code
_entity_poly.pdbx_strand_id
1 'polypeptide(L)'
;MHSNDLEKRLIELEQEVSILKSDMAQLQNQINPRTKRVEKAEIIHTEIKPAIKKEPLKQDPVQKLKVNKTPLQEPKKEMSIEEMLVWSLPKVFMIMIVFGVLWGLKLISDYGILANGFKIALAYVFSLVLVGLAYFMEYKKKRQKALYITLYGGAFIIGILTTAAGAILYDVLSLLVALFVAMLYIAYGIVISYMKKSEVLTVFVAFTSLLLPYLLEYMAFGETIILGFIVLLFACLQIVIWKHQQIIALYTGLLFSQMAVLIVGFMNSYQEISFGCTFLIVLGIFLYSWIRFYEAEQKISTLYESLLFGISMISLFFINLLAVNYNSFFLLVYMIGFIGLGSYAYLKKQRRLLDVFITVALVAAMNFVVQLELATNLKEFLLPFTAFVSLLLALRLRASLMKVTNSLIFTFTVLFVFLDSSVDPFWCFENINQLFIIVYMLVLIIIANRPKTKLGRFEKAMQEFAILEIVPILISFYVFAYIAKIDYGYFHIEGELLYFLLIVLAVTTITMLFIKEKFIGRFLPVVFLFSFCYSMIYVLPLEELSDQVVAKNIVLRIVYVVIFSYLLYSIYKGKNYFGKWQEILRKSVGPIISIGLLVDMIAVITLVSQIHSVHYFGERFLYTGHTIIILITACIALWISSKGQQKFIRYTGYSLLVFGIAKLIFFDLSYLDLLIRAILFISIGGFGLWLSNKLLQKEEL
;
A
#
# COMPACT_ATOMS: atom_id res chain seq x y z
N MET A 1 -43.97 69.41 -0.80
CA MET A 1 -43.49 68.64 0.36
C MET A 1 -42.79 67.32 -0.01
N HIS A 2 -42.37 67.09 -1.27
CA HIS A 2 -41.74 65.83 -1.72
C HIS A 2 -40.25 65.93 -2.13
N SER A 3 -39.66 67.14 -2.16
CA SER A 3 -38.25 67.34 -2.57
C SER A 3 -37.24 67.10 -1.43
N ASN A 4 -37.65 67.33 -0.18
CA ASN A 4 -36.76 67.32 0.98
C ASN A 4 -36.43 65.90 1.50
N ASP A 5 -37.25 64.91 1.15
CA ASP A 5 -37.08 63.51 1.56
C ASP A 5 -36.14 62.74 0.61
N LEU A 6 -36.11 63.14 -0.67
CA LEU A 6 -35.17 62.62 -1.66
C LEU A 6 -33.74 63.12 -1.40
N GLU A 7 -33.55 64.39 -1.04
CA GLU A 7 -32.22 64.90 -0.65
C GLU A 7 -31.69 64.22 0.61
N LYS A 8 -32.54 63.97 1.62
CA LYS A 8 -32.13 63.21 2.81
C LYS A 8 -31.69 61.79 2.49
N ARG A 9 -32.45 61.06 1.66
CA ARG A 9 -32.08 59.70 1.24
C ARG A 9 -30.81 59.67 0.40
N LEU A 10 -30.58 60.70 -0.42
CA LEU A 10 -29.37 60.79 -1.24
C LEU A 10 -28.12 61.01 -0.37
N ILE A 11 -28.24 61.84 0.68
CA ILE A 11 -27.18 62.07 1.67
C ILE A 11 -26.92 60.80 2.51
N GLU A 12 -27.95 60.08 2.93
CA GLU A 12 -27.79 58.80 3.64
C GLU A 12 -27.11 57.73 2.76
N LEU A 13 -27.48 57.64 1.48
CA LEU A 13 -26.86 56.72 0.53
C LEU A 13 -25.40 57.08 0.23
N GLU A 14 -25.07 58.37 0.10
CA GLU A 14 -23.68 58.81 -0.07
C GLU A 14 -22.83 58.50 1.18
N GLN A 15 -23.42 58.63 2.37
CA GLN A 15 -22.77 58.24 3.62
C GLN A 15 -22.53 56.73 3.68
N GLU A 16 -23.53 55.89 3.38
CA GLU A 16 -23.36 54.43 3.34
C GLU A 16 -22.30 54.00 2.30
N VAL A 17 -22.31 54.58 1.10
CA VAL A 17 -21.31 54.28 0.07
C VAL A 17 -19.91 54.72 0.51
N SER A 18 -19.78 55.81 1.26
CA SER A 18 -18.50 56.25 1.80
C SER A 18 -17.96 55.31 2.88
N ILE A 19 -18.84 54.80 3.75
CA ILE A 19 -18.51 53.83 4.81
C ILE A 19 -18.14 52.49 4.19
N LEU A 20 -18.89 52.01 3.19
CA LEU A 20 -18.59 50.79 2.44
C LEU A 20 -17.24 50.90 1.70
N LYS A 21 -16.92 52.06 1.12
CA LYS A 21 -15.60 52.31 0.51
C LYS A 21 -14.48 52.30 1.55
N SER A 22 -14.70 52.85 2.74
CA SER A 22 -13.69 52.79 3.82
C SER A 22 -13.50 51.37 4.35
N ASP A 23 -14.57 50.59 4.47
CA ASP A 23 -14.51 49.19 4.93
C ASP A 23 -13.84 48.29 3.89
N MET A 24 -14.12 48.50 2.59
CA MET A 24 -13.38 47.82 1.52
C MET A 24 -11.90 48.21 1.50
N ALA A 25 -11.54 49.47 1.79
CA ALA A 25 -10.15 49.90 1.89
C ALA A 25 -9.44 49.28 3.11
N GLN A 26 -10.13 49.13 4.24
CA GLN A 26 -9.60 48.44 5.41
C GLN A 26 -9.42 46.94 5.18
N LEU A 27 -10.37 46.28 4.51
CA LEU A 27 -10.26 44.86 4.14
C LEU A 27 -9.14 44.63 3.12
N GLN A 28 -8.97 45.50 2.12
CA GLN A 28 -7.83 45.44 1.20
C GLN A 28 -6.48 45.63 1.91
N ASN A 29 -6.42 46.48 2.94
CA ASN A 29 -5.21 46.68 3.73
C ASN A 29 -4.91 45.53 4.71
N GLN A 30 -5.91 44.77 5.15
CA GLN A 30 -5.72 43.56 5.98
C GLN A 30 -5.30 42.32 5.17
N ILE A 31 -5.60 42.28 3.87
CA ILE A 31 -5.18 41.19 2.97
C ILE A 31 -3.70 41.35 2.54
N ASN A 32 -3.13 42.56 2.62
CA ASN A 32 -1.79 42.89 2.12
C ASN A 32 -0.58 42.98 3.11
N PRO A 33 -0.62 42.55 4.39
CA PRO A 33 0.58 42.49 5.25
C PRO A 33 1.11 41.06 5.51
N ARG A 34 0.61 40.00 4.85
CA ARG A 34 1.17 38.64 4.97
C ARG A 34 2.06 38.18 3.80
N THR A 35 2.08 38.89 2.67
CA THR A 35 2.85 38.48 1.48
C THR A 35 4.18 39.25 1.31
N LYS A 36 4.53 40.16 2.21
CA LYS A 36 5.75 41.01 2.09
C LYS A 36 6.86 40.75 3.11
N ARG A 37 6.78 39.68 3.91
CA ARG A 37 7.76 39.40 5.00
C ARG A 37 8.75 38.25 4.74
N VAL A 38 8.83 37.72 3.51
CA VAL A 38 9.78 36.63 3.17
C VAL A 38 10.88 37.04 2.18
N GLU A 39 10.83 38.22 1.55
CA GLU A 39 11.77 38.54 0.46
C GLU A 39 12.74 39.70 0.72
N LYS A 40 12.95 40.12 1.97
CA LYS A 40 13.98 41.12 2.30
C LYS A 40 14.61 40.89 3.66
N ALA A 41 15.52 39.91 3.72
CA ALA A 41 16.57 39.82 4.73
C ALA A 41 17.72 38.95 4.20
N GLU A 42 18.43 39.43 3.18
CA GLU A 42 19.89 39.29 3.06
C GLU A 42 20.37 40.10 1.84
N ILE A 43 21.04 41.22 2.11
CA ILE A 43 22.34 41.64 1.58
C ILE A 43 22.51 43.12 1.99
N ILE A 44 23.38 43.32 2.97
CA ILE A 44 23.87 44.60 3.46
C ILE A 44 24.94 45.10 2.49
N HIS A 45 24.88 46.37 2.10
CA HIS A 45 26.03 47.09 1.53
C HIS A 45 26.46 48.19 2.49
N THR A 46 27.72 48.15 2.91
CA THR A 46 28.43 49.25 3.58
C THR A 46 29.71 49.56 2.79
N GLU A 47 29.80 50.81 2.33
CA GLU A 47 30.95 51.70 2.08
C GLU A 47 32.21 51.28 1.25
N ILE A 48 32.34 51.93 0.07
CA ILE A 48 33.44 52.75 -0.50
C ILE A 48 34.94 52.34 -0.31
N LYS A 49 35.53 51.78 -1.40
CA LYS A 49 36.82 52.06 -2.17
C LYS A 49 38.21 52.23 -1.50
N PRO A 50 39.35 52.17 -2.25
CA PRO A 50 39.70 51.43 -3.51
C PRO A 50 41.14 50.83 -3.52
N ALA A 51 41.49 49.91 -4.46
CA ALA A 51 42.83 49.85 -5.10
C ALA A 51 42.99 48.74 -6.18
N ILE A 52 43.34 49.18 -7.40
CA ILE A 52 44.25 48.57 -8.41
C ILE A 52 43.76 47.27 -9.11
N LYS A 53 43.21 47.29 -10.35
CA LYS A 53 43.78 47.47 -11.72
C LYS A 53 44.24 46.15 -12.42
N LYS A 54 43.54 45.79 -13.51
CA LYS A 54 43.98 45.30 -14.85
C LYS A 54 43.16 44.11 -15.41
N GLU A 55 42.24 44.43 -16.34
CA GLU A 55 42.08 43.94 -17.75
C GLU A 55 42.38 42.47 -18.15
N PRO A 56 41.89 41.98 -19.31
CA PRO A 56 40.51 41.97 -19.84
C PRO A 56 40.16 40.60 -20.49
N LEU A 57 38.88 40.21 -20.65
CA LEU A 57 38.56 39.19 -21.67
C LEU A 57 37.15 39.34 -22.27
N LYS A 58 37.16 39.86 -23.51
CA LYS A 58 36.34 39.58 -24.70
C LYS A 58 34.84 39.32 -24.54
N GLN A 59 34.08 40.23 -25.16
CA GLN A 59 32.70 40.06 -25.60
C GLN A 59 32.60 39.06 -26.76
N ASP A 60 31.54 38.25 -26.74
CA ASP A 60 30.72 37.83 -27.89
C ASP A 60 29.49 37.05 -27.35
N PRO A 61 28.35 36.98 -28.07
CA PRO A 61 27.39 38.04 -28.31
C PRO A 61 26.05 37.78 -27.56
N VAL A 62 25.31 38.87 -27.32
CA VAL A 62 23.97 38.87 -26.73
C VAL A 62 22.98 38.12 -27.62
N GLN A 63 22.54 36.92 -27.21
CA GLN A 63 21.24 36.39 -27.61
C GLN A 63 20.16 36.99 -26.71
N LYS A 64 19.24 37.73 -27.31
CA LYS A 64 18.03 38.27 -26.68
C LYS A 64 17.19 37.15 -26.07
N LEU A 65 17.26 36.99 -24.75
CA LEU A 65 16.26 36.25 -23.98
C LEU A 65 14.95 37.06 -23.99
N LYS A 66 13.97 36.57 -24.76
CA LYS A 66 12.57 36.93 -24.55
C LYS A 66 12.19 36.54 -23.12
N VAL A 67 11.97 37.56 -22.29
CA VAL A 67 11.31 37.41 -20.99
C VAL A 67 9.88 36.96 -21.26
N ASN A 68 9.65 35.65 -21.11
CA ASN A 68 8.31 35.11 -21.00
C ASN A 68 7.86 35.41 -19.57
N LYS A 69 6.96 36.38 -19.41
CA LYS A 69 6.28 36.62 -18.14
C LYS A 69 5.44 35.39 -17.83
N THR A 70 5.88 34.56 -16.90
CA THR A 70 5.07 33.50 -16.32
C THR A 70 3.91 34.16 -15.56
N PRO A 71 2.65 33.83 -15.84
CA PRO A 71 1.52 34.32 -15.05
C PRO A 71 1.64 33.80 -13.62
N LEU A 72 1.42 34.70 -12.65
CA LEU A 72 1.17 34.34 -11.26
C LEU A 72 0.04 33.29 -11.23
N GLN A 73 0.35 32.11 -10.69
CA GLN A 73 -0.62 31.04 -10.50
C GLN A 73 -1.63 31.47 -9.44
N GLU A 74 -2.87 31.62 -9.87
CA GLU A 74 -4.04 31.63 -9.00
C GLU A 74 -4.14 30.30 -8.22
N PRO A 75 -4.70 30.32 -6.99
CA PRO A 75 -4.83 29.12 -6.17
C PRO A 75 -5.66 28.07 -6.92
N LYS A 76 -5.09 26.88 -7.03
CA LYS A 76 -5.66 25.76 -7.77
C LYS A 76 -6.95 25.30 -7.06
N LYS A 77 -8.10 25.65 -7.64
CA LYS A 77 -9.42 25.15 -7.24
C LYS A 77 -9.36 23.62 -7.14
N GLU A 78 -9.58 23.08 -5.94
CA GLU A 78 -9.72 21.64 -5.74
C GLU A 78 -10.97 21.19 -6.50
N MET A 79 -10.78 20.38 -7.54
CA MET A 79 -11.89 19.89 -8.35
C MET A 79 -12.77 19.01 -7.46
N SER A 80 -14.06 19.37 -7.35
CA SER A 80 -15.10 18.49 -6.77
C SER A 80 -15.11 17.16 -7.54
N ILE A 81 -15.40 16.06 -6.84
CA ILE A 81 -15.55 14.72 -7.43
C ILE A 81 -16.53 14.75 -8.63
N GLU A 82 -17.50 15.66 -8.59
CA GLU A 82 -18.46 15.91 -9.68
C GLU A 82 -17.81 16.58 -10.90
N GLU A 83 -16.91 17.56 -10.73
CA GLU A 83 -16.17 18.18 -11.85
C GLU A 83 -15.17 17.18 -12.48
N MET A 84 -14.58 16.28 -11.69
CA MET A 84 -13.75 15.16 -12.18
C MET A 84 -14.57 14.11 -12.95
N LEU A 85 -15.81 13.84 -12.52
CA LEU A 85 -16.74 12.95 -13.21
C LEU A 85 -17.21 13.56 -14.55
N VAL A 86 -17.54 14.86 -14.56
CA VAL A 86 -17.98 15.59 -15.76
C VAL A 86 -16.83 15.74 -16.78
N TRP A 87 -15.58 15.89 -16.35
CA TRP A 87 -14.42 15.96 -17.25
C TRP A 87 -13.94 14.59 -17.78
N SER A 88 -14.21 13.51 -17.05
CA SER A 88 -13.90 12.13 -17.47
C SER A 88 -15.01 11.51 -18.34
N LEU A 89 -16.25 12.00 -18.22
CA LEU A 89 -17.41 11.53 -18.98
C LEU A 89 -17.16 11.44 -20.50
N PRO A 90 -16.59 12.44 -21.20
CA PRO A 90 -16.40 12.36 -22.66
C PRO A 90 -15.39 11.29 -23.10
N LYS A 91 -14.42 10.95 -22.25
CA LYS A 91 -13.41 9.91 -22.53
C LYS A 91 -13.98 8.51 -22.26
N VAL A 92 -14.80 8.38 -21.22
CA VAL A 92 -15.55 7.16 -20.93
C VAL A 92 -16.62 6.93 -22.01
N PHE A 93 -17.30 7.98 -22.48
CA PHE A 93 -18.24 7.90 -23.61
C PHE A 93 -17.55 7.58 -24.94
N MET A 94 -16.35 8.12 -25.21
CA MET A 94 -15.57 7.72 -26.39
C MET A 94 -15.19 6.24 -26.32
N ILE A 95 -14.77 5.74 -25.16
CA ILE A 95 -14.48 4.32 -24.94
C ILE A 95 -15.76 3.48 -25.05
N MET A 96 -16.90 3.92 -24.50
CA MET A 96 -18.21 3.28 -24.67
C MET A 96 -18.71 3.28 -26.11
N ILE A 97 -18.41 4.30 -26.92
CA ILE A 97 -18.74 4.36 -28.34
C ILE A 97 -17.81 3.42 -29.13
N VAL A 98 -16.52 3.35 -28.78
CA VAL A 98 -15.59 2.39 -29.41
C VAL A 98 -15.96 0.95 -29.05
N PHE A 99 -16.33 0.67 -27.79
CA PHE A 99 -16.90 -0.61 -27.39
C PHE A 99 -18.28 -0.86 -28.01
N GLY A 100 -19.10 0.17 -28.18
CA GLY A 100 -20.40 0.11 -28.84
C GLY A 100 -20.30 -0.12 -30.35
N VAL A 101 -19.22 0.34 -31.00
CA VAL A 101 -18.89 0.01 -32.40
C VAL A 101 -18.31 -1.39 -32.50
N LEU A 102 -17.46 -1.82 -31.56
CA LEU A 102 -16.95 -3.20 -31.47
C LEU A 102 -18.08 -4.23 -31.23
N TRP A 103 -19.03 -3.91 -30.35
CA TRP A 103 -20.23 -4.71 -30.11
C TRP A 103 -21.31 -4.51 -31.18
N GLY A 104 -21.37 -3.36 -31.85
CA GLY A 104 -22.24 -3.11 -33.00
C GLY A 104 -21.85 -3.93 -34.22
N LEU A 105 -20.55 -4.11 -34.45
CA LEU A 105 -20.01 -5.04 -35.45
C LEU A 105 -20.26 -6.51 -35.08
N LYS A 106 -20.29 -6.83 -33.77
CA LYS A 106 -20.73 -8.14 -33.26
C LYS A 106 -22.24 -8.35 -33.41
N LEU A 107 -23.07 -7.34 -33.15
CA LEU A 107 -24.52 -7.34 -33.36
C LEU A 107 -24.89 -7.51 -34.84
N ILE A 108 -24.24 -6.76 -35.75
CA ILE A 108 -24.42 -6.95 -37.21
C ILE A 108 -24.00 -8.36 -37.64
N SER A 109 -23.10 -8.99 -36.87
CA SER A 109 -22.72 -10.38 -37.08
C SER A 109 -23.75 -11.38 -36.58
N ASP A 110 -24.30 -11.16 -35.39
CA ASP A 110 -25.28 -12.03 -34.74
C ASP A 110 -26.67 -11.94 -35.40
N TYR A 111 -27.00 -10.83 -36.09
CA TYR A 111 -28.26 -10.63 -36.83
C TYR A 111 -28.23 -11.09 -38.31
N GLY A 112 -27.13 -11.66 -38.80
CA GLY A 112 -27.06 -12.26 -40.15
C GLY A 112 -27.14 -11.30 -41.36
N ILE A 113 -27.06 -9.98 -41.14
CA ILE A 113 -27.27 -8.95 -42.18
C ILE A 113 -26.10 -8.90 -43.19
N LEU A 114 -24.89 -9.28 -42.77
CA LEU A 114 -23.71 -9.36 -43.64
C LEU A 114 -23.21 -10.79 -43.74
N ALA A 115 -22.92 -11.26 -44.96
CA ALA A 115 -22.26 -12.54 -45.18
C ALA A 115 -20.91 -12.58 -44.45
N ASN A 116 -20.58 -13.71 -43.82
CA ASN A 116 -19.35 -13.89 -43.05
C ASN A 116 -18.09 -13.53 -43.86
N GLY A 117 -18.06 -13.86 -45.15
CA GLY A 117 -16.99 -13.49 -46.06
C GLY A 117 -16.82 -11.97 -46.25
N PHE A 118 -17.92 -11.22 -46.27
CA PHE A 118 -17.88 -9.76 -46.42
C PHE A 118 -17.31 -9.07 -45.17
N LYS A 119 -17.60 -9.60 -43.97
CA LYS A 119 -17.04 -9.10 -42.70
C LYS A 119 -15.51 -9.22 -42.68
N ILE A 120 -14.99 -10.37 -43.09
CA ILE A 120 -13.54 -10.64 -43.17
C ILE A 120 -12.88 -9.76 -44.25
N ALA A 121 -13.50 -9.64 -45.42
CA ALA A 121 -13.00 -8.78 -46.50
C ALA A 121 -12.92 -7.31 -46.07
N LEU A 122 -13.96 -6.78 -45.42
CA LEU A 122 -14.00 -5.40 -44.95
C LEU A 122 -12.94 -5.12 -43.88
N ALA A 123 -12.69 -6.09 -42.98
CA ALA A 123 -11.64 -5.98 -41.96
C ALA A 123 -10.22 -5.98 -42.56
N TYR A 124 -9.95 -6.78 -43.60
CA TYR A 124 -8.67 -6.70 -44.33
C TYR A 124 -8.52 -5.39 -45.11
N VAL A 125 -9.58 -4.92 -45.76
CA VAL A 125 -9.58 -3.60 -46.43
C VAL A 125 -9.28 -2.50 -45.43
N PHE A 126 -9.90 -2.54 -44.25
CA PHE A 126 -9.65 -1.58 -43.19
C PHE A 126 -8.19 -1.60 -42.70
N SER A 127 -7.61 -2.80 -42.51
CA SER A 127 -6.18 -2.97 -42.22
C SER A 127 -5.30 -2.30 -43.28
N LEU A 128 -5.53 -2.59 -44.56
CA LEU A 128 -4.76 -2.02 -45.67
C LEU A 128 -4.92 -0.48 -45.79
N VAL A 129 -6.13 0.04 -45.56
CA VAL A 129 -6.39 1.48 -45.54
C VAL A 129 -5.59 2.15 -44.41
N LEU A 130 -5.50 1.54 -43.23
CA LEU A 130 -4.69 2.07 -42.13
C LEU A 130 -3.20 2.10 -42.48
N VAL A 131 -2.67 1.08 -43.18
CA VAL A 131 -1.30 1.08 -43.70
C VAL A 131 -1.09 2.23 -44.69
N GLY A 132 -2.01 2.41 -45.64
CA GLY A 132 -1.96 3.48 -46.64
C GLY A 132 -2.01 4.88 -46.00
N LEU A 133 -2.89 5.08 -45.00
CA LEU A 133 -2.99 6.31 -44.23
C LEU A 133 -1.72 6.57 -43.41
N ALA A 134 -1.15 5.54 -42.77
CA ALA A 134 0.11 5.66 -42.04
C ALA A 134 1.25 6.11 -42.96
N TYR A 135 1.37 5.48 -44.13
CA TYR A 135 2.39 5.81 -45.14
C TYR A 135 2.21 7.24 -45.68
N PHE A 136 0.99 7.64 -46.01
CA PHE A 136 0.70 8.99 -46.49
C PHE A 136 1.00 10.06 -45.44
N MET A 137 0.66 9.80 -44.16
CA MET A 137 0.97 10.70 -43.06
C MET A 137 2.46 10.81 -42.79
N GLU A 138 3.22 9.72 -42.95
CA GLU A 138 4.67 9.72 -42.88
C GLU A 138 5.30 10.54 -44.01
N TYR A 139 4.85 10.32 -45.25
CA TYR A 139 5.34 11.03 -46.43
C TYR A 139 5.13 12.55 -46.32
N LYS A 140 3.96 12.99 -45.84
CA LYS A 140 3.64 14.41 -45.69
C LYS A 140 4.37 15.11 -44.54
N LYS A 141 5.09 14.40 -43.64
CA LYS A 141 5.74 14.94 -42.42
C LYS A 141 4.85 15.86 -41.54
N LYS A 142 3.52 15.80 -41.70
CA LYS A 142 2.58 16.78 -41.13
C LYS A 142 2.06 16.44 -39.74
N ARG A 143 2.37 15.26 -39.18
CA ARG A 143 1.84 14.78 -37.89
C ARG A 143 2.92 14.14 -37.02
N GLN A 144 2.68 14.17 -35.70
CA GLN A 144 3.58 13.63 -34.68
C GLN A 144 3.92 12.16 -34.94
N LYS A 145 5.21 11.82 -34.79
CA LYS A 145 5.78 10.47 -35.02
C LYS A 145 4.99 9.33 -34.37
N ALA A 146 4.42 9.57 -33.19
CA ALA A 146 3.62 8.59 -32.47
C ALA A 146 2.39 8.11 -33.26
N LEU A 147 1.74 8.99 -34.01
CA LEU A 147 0.43 8.70 -34.60
C LEU A 147 0.52 7.76 -35.81
N TYR A 148 1.50 7.92 -36.71
CA TYR A 148 1.63 6.96 -37.81
C TYR A 148 2.22 5.61 -37.34
N ILE A 149 3.03 5.61 -36.27
CA ILE A 149 3.54 4.36 -35.64
C ILE A 149 2.39 3.54 -35.05
N THR A 150 1.44 4.19 -34.36
CA THR A 150 0.26 3.49 -33.81
C THR A 150 -0.67 2.99 -34.90
N LEU A 151 -0.82 3.70 -36.04
CA LEU A 151 -1.58 3.18 -37.17
C LEU A 151 -0.92 1.95 -37.81
N TYR A 152 0.41 1.93 -37.97
CA TYR A 152 1.11 0.74 -38.45
C TYR A 152 0.91 -0.46 -37.52
N GLY A 153 1.00 -0.24 -36.20
CA GLY A 153 0.73 -1.28 -35.20
C GLY A 153 -0.73 -1.74 -35.22
N GLY A 154 -1.68 -0.81 -35.28
CA GLY A 154 -3.11 -1.10 -35.36
C GLY A 154 -3.49 -1.88 -36.61
N ALA A 155 -2.97 -1.51 -37.78
CA ALA A 155 -3.16 -2.25 -39.03
C ALA A 155 -2.65 -3.69 -38.92
N PHE A 156 -1.44 -3.86 -38.38
CA PHE A 156 -0.86 -5.19 -38.14
C PHE A 156 -1.74 -6.04 -37.20
N ILE A 157 -2.20 -5.45 -36.09
CA ILE A 157 -3.07 -6.14 -35.12
C ILE A 157 -4.39 -6.57 -35.76
N ILE A 158 -5.05 -5.65 -36.47
CA ILE A 158 -6.31 -5.92 -37.16
C ILE A 158 -6.11 -7.02 -38.19
N GLY A 159 -5.02 -6.98 -38.97
CA GLY A 159 -4.68 -8.02 -39.94
C GLY A 159 -4.59 -9.42 -39.32
N ILE A 160 -3.81 -9.59 -38.25
CA ILE A 160 -3.66 -10.90 -37.59
C ILE A 160 -4.97 -11.35 -36.94
N LEU A 161 -5.66 -10.47 -36.21
CA LEU A 161 -6.93 -10.83 -35.56
C LEU A 161 -8.02 -11.18 -36.58
N THR A 162 -8.07 -10.48 -37.71
CA THR A 162 -8.99 -10.80 -38.83
C THR A 162 -8.66 -12.16 -39.42
N THR A 163 -7.37 -12.49 -39.54
CA THR A 163 -6.91 -13.80 -40.03
C THR A 163 -7.36 -14.92 -39.10
N ALA A 164 -7.18 -14.75 -37.79
CA ALA A 164 -7.63 -15.71 -36.79
C ALA A 164 -9.16 -15.84 -36.75
N ALA A 165 -9.90 -14.73 -36.79
CA ALA A 165 -11.36 -14.73 -36.82
C ALA A 165 -11.91 -15.38 -38.09
N GLY A 166 -11.29 -15.13 -39.25
CA GLY A 166 -11.69 -15.71 -40.53
C GLY A 166 -11.52 -17.22 -40.59
N ALA A 167 -10.52 -17.76 -39.88
CA ALA A 167 -10.28 -19.21 -39.81
C ALA A 167 -11.06 -19.91 -38.70
N ILE A 168 -11.16 -19.32 -37.50
CA ILE A 168 -11.72 -20.00 -36.31
C ILE A 168 -13.19 -19.64 -36.07
N LEU A 169 -13.55 -18.35 -36.16
CA LEU A 169 -14.88 -17.88 -35.76
C LEU A 169 -15.90 -17.93 -36.89
N TYR A 170 -15.47 -17.63 -38.12
CA TYR A 170 -16.37 -17.44 -39.25
C TYR A 170 -16.28 -18.51 -40.33
N ASP A 171 -15.28 -19.41 -40.24
CA ASP A 171 -14.99 -20.48 -41.19
C ASP A 171 -14.99 -20.02 -42.67
N VAL A 172 -14.45 -18.82 -42.90
CA VAL A 172 -14.37 -18.17 -44.23
C VAL A 172 -13.06 -18.51 -44.91
N LEU A 173 -11.97 -18.53 -44.15
CA LEU A 173 -10.63 -18.79 -44.64
C LEU A 173 -10.27 -20.23 -44.30
N SER A 174 -9.85 -21.00 -45.31
CA SER A 174 -9.23 -22.29 -45.04
C SER A 174 -7.99 -22.10 -44.18
N LEU A 175 -7.75 -23.07 -43.30
CA LEU A 175 -6.70 -22.98 -42.30
C LEU A 175 -5.31 -22.70 -42.91
N LEU A 176 -4.97 -23.37 -44.02
CA LEU A 176 -3.71 -23.14 -44.74
C LEU A 176 -3.58 -21.72 -45.30
N VAL A 177 -4.67 -21.16 -45.84
CA VAL A 177 -4.68 -19.78 -46.37
C VAL A 177 -4.51 -18.78 -45.23
N ALA A 178 -5.20 -19.00 -44.11
CA ALA A 178 -5.06 -18.17 -42.92
C ALA A 178 -3.64 -18.20 -42.36
N LEU A 179 -3.01 -19.37 -42.27
CA LEU A 179 -1.62 -19.50 -41.82
C LEU A 179 -0.66 -18.74 -42.74
N PHE A 180 -0.82 -18.86 -44.06
CA PHE A 180 0.01 -18.15 -45.03
C PHE A 180 -0.14 -16.63 -44.91
N VAL A 181 -1.37 -16.13 -44.81
CA VAL A 181 -1.65 -14.70 -44.61
C VAL A 181 -1.07 -14.21 -43.28
N ALA A 182 -1.19 -14.99 -42.20
CA ALA A 182 -0.61 -14.64 -40.90
C ALA A 182 0.92 -14.55 -40.96
N MET A 183 1.59 -15.47 -41.65
CA MET A 183 3.04 -15.41 -41.86
C MET A 183 3.46 -14.17 -42.66
N LEU A 184 2.71 -13.78 -43.70
CA LEU A 184 2.95 -12.55 -44.45
C LEU A 184 2.82 -11.31 -43.55
N TYR A 185 1.78 -11.25 -42.71
CA TYR A 185 1.62 -10.16 -41.75
C TYR A 185 2.77 -10.11 -40.76
N ILE A 186 3.20 -11.25 -40.17
CA ILE A 186 4.35 -11.32 -39.25
C ILE A 186 5.62 -10.81 -39.92
N ALA A 187 5.92 -11.26 -41.13
CA ALA A 187 7.09 -10.79 -41.89
C ALA A 187 7.02 -9.27 -42.11
N TYR A 188 5.85 -8.76 -42.51
CA TYR A 188 5.58 -7.34 -42.64
C TYR A 188 5.79 -6.58 -41.31
N GLY A 189 5.30 -7.11 -40.18
CA GLY A 189 5.45 -6.52 -38.85
C GLY A 189 6.91 -6.42 -38.42
N ILE A 190 7.70 -7.47 -38.64
CA ILE A 190 9.14 -7.49 -38.35
C ILE A 190 9.89 -6.48 -39.24
N VAL A 191 9.61 -6.47 -40.55
CA VAL A 191 10.25 -5.54 -41.50
C VAL A 191 9.94 -4.09 -41.14
N ILE A 192 8.69 -3.75 -40.81
CA ILE A 192 8.36 -2.37 -40.42
C ILE A 192 8.99 -2.02 -39.08
N SER A 193 9.01 -2.94 -38.11
CA SER A 193 9.71 -2.71 -36.85
C SER A 193 11.19 -2.40 -37.07
N TYR A 194 11.83 -3.12 -38.01
CA TYR A 194 13.21 -2.85 -38.44
C TYR A 194 13.37 -1.48 -39.11
N MET A 195 12.48 -1.13 -40.04
CA MET A 195 12.57 0.14 -40.79
C MET A 195 12.29 1.36 -39.91
N LYS A 196 11.26 1.29 -39.05
CA LYS A 196 10.76 2.43 -38.28
C LYS A 196 11.51 2.66 -36.98
N LYS A 197 12.33 1.70 -36.54
CA LYS A 197 13.18 1.78 -35.32
C LYS A 197 12.38 2.10 -34.06
N SER A 198 11.09 1.73 -34.04
CA SER A 198 10.18 2.04 -32.93
C SER A 198 10.05 0.84 -32.02
N GLU A 199 10.45 1.01 -30.77
CA GLU A 199 10.33 -0.03 -29.75
C GLU A 199 8.87 -0.39 -29.47
N VAL A 200 7.99 0.61 -29.40
CA VAL A 200 6.54 0.41 -29.21
C VAL A 200 5.94 -0.46 -30.32
N LEU A 201 6.41 -0.29 -31.56
CA LEU A 201 5.92 -1.09 -32.68
C LEU A 201 6.38 -2.55 -32.56
N THR A 202 7.64 -2.79 -32.20
CA THR A 202 8.17 -4.13 -31.94
C THR A 202 7.40 -4.84 -30.83
N VAL A 203 7.02 -4.11 -29.76
CA VAL A 203 6.19 -4.65 -28.68
C VAL A 203 4.83 -5.10 -29.19
N PHE A 204 4.15 -4.29 -30.01
CA PHE A 204 2.87 -4.67 -30.61
C PHE A 204 2.99 -5.89 -31.52
N VAL A 205 4.06 -5.93 -32.33
CA VAL A 205 4.32 -7.08 -33.21
C VAL A 205 4.57 -8.35 -32.41
N ALA A 206 5.38 -8.28 -31.34
CA ALA A 206 5.64 -9.40 -30.46
C ALA A 206 4.35 -9.91 -29.80
N PHE A 207 3.58 -9.01 -29.18
CA PHE A 207 2.33 -9.34 -28.49
C PHE A 207 1.35 -10.10 -29.39
N THR A 208 1.06 -9.57 -30.58
CA THR A 208 0.02 -10.14 -31.43
C THR A 208 0.48 -11.36 -32.21
N SER A 209 1.76 -11.43 -32.60
CA SER A 209 2.27 -12.61 -33.29
C SER A 209 2.38 -13.83 -32.37
N LEU A 210 2.63 -13.61 -31.08
CA LEU A 210 2.71 -14.68 -30.08
C LEU A 210 1.33 -15.16 -29.61
N LEU A 211 0.25 -14.55 -30.11
CA LEU A 211 -1.13 -15.05 -30.00
C LEU A 211 -1.48 -16.05 -31.12
N LEU A 212 -0.67 -16.11 -32.20
CA LEU A 212 -0.86 -17.02 -33.33
C LEU A 212 -0.67 -18.52 -33.04
N PRO A 213 0.16 -18.97 -32.08
CA PRO A 213 0.24 -20.39 -31.70
C PRO A 213 -1.12 -21.04 -31.43
N TYR A 214 -2.10 -20.26 -30.94
CA TYR A 214 -3.49 -20.69 -30.77
C TYR A 214 -4.18 -21.05 -32.10
N LEU A 215 -3.88 -20.33 -33.17
CA LEU A 215 -4.40 -20.65 -34.50
C LEU A 215 -3.78 -21.96 -35.02
N LEU A 216 -2.48 -22.17 -34.77
CA LEU A 216 -1.78 -23.41 -35.16
C LEU A 216 -2.32 -24.63 -34.40
N GLU A 217 -2.64 -24.45 -33.12
CA GLU A 217 -3.31 -25.47 -32.30
C GLU A 217 -4.67 -25.86 -32.90
N TYR A 218 -5.48 -24.89 -33.32
CA TYR A 218 -6.78 -25.17 -33.97
C TYR A 218 -6.63 -25.98 -35.26
N MET A 219 -5.50 -25.88 -35.97
CA MET A 219 -5.24 -26.69 -37.17
C MET A 219 -4.73 -28.10 -36.85
N ALA A 220 -4.75 -28.52 -35.58
CA ALA A 220 -4.22 -29.79 -35.10
C ALA A 220 -2.74 -30.03 -35.48
N PHE A 221 -1.94 -28.95 -35.58
CA PHE A 221 -0.50 -29.11 -35.73
C PHE A 221 0.11 -29.76 -34.48
N GLY A 222 1.14 -30.57 -34.68
CA GLY A 222 1.87 -31.19 -33.57
C GLY A 222 2.50 -30.13 -32.65
N GLU A 223 2.53 -30.43 -31.34
CA GLU A 223 3.09 -29.58 -30.28
C GLU A 223 4.47 -28.99 -30.64
N THR A 224 5.35 -29.79 -31.23
CA THR A 224 6.72 -29.41 -31.59
C THR A 224 6.76 -28.29 -32.62
N ILE A 225 5.79 -28.27 -33.55
CA ILE A 225 5.69 -27.24 -34.59
C ILE A 225 5.22 -25.93 -33.96
N ILE A 226 4.23 -26.00 -33.06
CA ILE A 226 3.68 -24.82 -32.37
C ILE A 226 4.76 -24.18 -31.46
N LEU A 227 5.42 -24.99 -30.66
CA LEU A 227 6.50 -24.54 -29.78
C LEU A 227 7.72 -24.07 -30.57
N GLY A 228 8.09 -24.78 -31.64
CA GLY A 228 9.15 -24.37 -32.56
C GLY A 228 8.86 -23.03 -33.22
N PHE A 229 7.60 -22.76 -33.58
CA PHE A 229 7.16 -21.47 -34.08
C PHE A 229 7.35 -20.35 -33.05
N ILE A 230 7.01 -20.56 -31.78
CA ILE A 230 7.22 -19.57 -30.71
C ILE A 230 8.71 -19.24 -30.58
N VAL A 231 9.58 -20.25 -30.54
CA VAL A 231 11.04 -20.08 -30.45
C VAL A 231 11.56 -19.31 -31.66
N LEU A 232 11.18 -19.73 -32.87
CA LEU A 232 11.60 -19.11 -34.12
C LEU A 232 11.19 -17.63 -34.15
N LEU A 233 9.94 -17.34 -33.80
CA LEU A 233 9.42 -15.98 -33.82
C LEU A 233 10.15 -15.09 -32.82
N PHE A 234 10.34 -15.57 -31.58
CA PHE A 234 11.10 -14.83 -30.58
C PHE A 234 12.55 -14.60 -31.01
N ALA A 235 13.19 -15.58 -31.66
CA ALA A 235 14.53 -15.45 -32.23
C ALA A 235 14.59 -14.42 -33.37
N CYS A 236 13.61 -14.41 -34.29
CA CYS A 236 13.54 -13.43 -35.37
C CYS A 236 13.37 -12.00 -34.83
N LEU A 237 12.58 -11.81 -33.78
CA LEU A 237 12.45 -10.51 -33.11
C LEU A 237 13.78 -10.01 -32.54
N GLN A 238 14.68 -10.90 -32.11
CA GLN A 238 15.99 -10.50 -31.60
C GLN A 238 16.83 -9.73 -32.62
N ILE A 239 16.65 -9.98 -33.93
CA ILE A 239 17.37 -9.26 -34.99
C ILE A 239 17.06 -7.76 -34.93
N VAL A 240 15.78 -7.40 -34.77
CA VAL A 240 15.33 -6.01 -34.67
C VAL A 240 15.79 -5.40 -33.35
N ILE A 241 15.62 -6.16 -32.26
CA ILE A 241 15.97 -5.73 -30.90
C ILE A 241 17.47 -5.43 -30.81
N TRP A 242 18.35 -6.31 -31.31
CA TRP A 242 19.81 -6.11 -31.34
C TRP A 242 20.22 -4.91 -32.18
N LYS A 243 19.63 -4.75 -33.37
CA LYS A 243 20.01 -3.68 -34.27
C LYS A 243 19.70 -2.30 -33.70
N HIS A 244 18.57 -2.15 -33.00
CA HIS A 244 18.07 -0.87 -32.50
C HIS A 244 18.10 -0.72 -30.98
N GLN A 245 18.75 -1.66 -30.26
CA GLN A 245 18.90 -1.67 -28.80
C GLN A 245 17.58 -1.47 -28.02
N GLN A 246 16.56 -2.24 -28.37
CA GLN A 246 15.20 -2.11 -27.81
C GLN A 246 14.99 -2.96 -26.55
N ILE A 247 15.44 -2.47 -25.40
CA ILE A 247 15.45 -3.21 -24.13
C ILE A 247 14.05 -3.57 -23.62
N ILE A 248 13.08 -2.65 -23.70
CA ILE A 248 11.69 -2.89 -23.26
C ILE A 248 11.05 -3.98 -24.14
N ALA A 249 11.27 -3.93 -25.45
CA ALA A 249 10.77 -4.94 -26.37
C ALA A 249 11.33 -6.35 -26.06
N LEU A 250 12.58 -6.43 -25.58
CA LEU A 250 13.19 -7.69 -25.15
C LEU A 250 12.44 -8.32 -23.96
N TYR A 251 12.14 -7.53 -22.92
CA TYR A 251 11.40 -8.01 -21.75
C TYR A 251 9.96 -8.37 -22.08
N THR A 252 9.24 -7.52 -22.81
CA THR A 252 7.85 -7.79 -23.18
C THR A 252 7.75 -8.99 -24.11
N GLY A 253 8.70 -9.14 -25.05
CA GLY A 253 8.74 -10.29 -25.96
C GLY A 253 8.95 -11.60 -25.20
N LEU A 254 9.83 -11.62 -24.19
CA LEU A 254 10.02 -12.81 -23.34
C LEU A 254 8.72 -13.14 -22.59
N LEU A 255 8.11 -12.15 -21.94
CA LEU A 255 6.89 -12.35 -21.17
C LEU A 255 5.77 -12.92 -22.05
N PHE A 256 5.53 -12.35 -23.23
CA PHE A 256 4.49 -12.86 -24.14
C PHE A 256 4.85 -14.23 -24.71
N SER A 257 6.12 -14.53 -24.96
CA SER A 257 6.53 -15.85 -25.45
C SER A 257 6.25 -16.92 -24.39
N GLN A 258 6.57 -16.61 -23.14
CA GLN A 258 6.31 -17.47 -22.00
C GLN A 258 4.81 -17.65 -21.73
N MET A 259 4.02 -16.58 -21.83
CA MET A 259 2.56 -16.68 -21.74
C MET A 259 1.97 -17.51 -22.88
N ALA A 260 2.49 -17.40 -24.10
CA ALA A 260 2.03 -18.21 -25.24
C ALA A 260 2.27 -19.71 -24.99
N VAL A 261 3.47 -20.08 -24.52
CA VAL A 261 3.79 -21.47 -24.14
C VAL A 261 2.86 -21.94 -23.01
N LEU A 262 2.58 -21.08 -22.03
CA LEU A 262 1.69 -21.38 -20.90
C LEU A 262 0.24 -21.63 -21.33
N ILE A 263 -0.29 -20.78 -22.21
CA ILE A 263 -1.67 -20.92 -22.74
C ILE A 263 -1.79 -22.25 -23.49
N VAL A 264 -0.87 -22.53 -24.43
CA VAL A 264 -0.86 -23.78 -25.20
C VAL A 264 -0.72 -25.00 -24.29
N GLY A 265 0.13 -24.91 -23.25
CA GLY A 265 0.35 -25.99 -22.28
C GLY A 265 -0.85 -26.28 -21.38
N PHE A 266 -1.66 -25.26 -21.03
CA PHE A 266 -2.88 -25.46 -20.24
C PHE A 266 -4.04 -26.00 -21.05
N MET A 267 -4.11 -25.64 -22.33
CA MET A 267 -5.20 -26.06 -23.21
C MET A 267 -5.10 -27.53 -23.62
N ASN A 268 -3.92 -28.14 -23.49
CA ASN A 268 -3.65 -29.46 -24.03
C ASN A 268 -2.85 -30.35 -23.08
N SER A 269 -3.15 -31.64 -23.09
CA SER A 269 -2.40 -32.67 -22.36
C SER A 269 -1.20 -33.19 -23.19
N TYR A 270 -0.34 -32.28 -23.63
CA TYR A 270 0.84 -32.57 -24.46
C TYR A 270 2.07 -33.02 -23.63
N GLN A 271 3.17 -33.43 -24.30
CA GLN A 271 4.38 -33.88 -23.60
C GLN A 271 5.05 -32.73 -22.85
N GLU A 272 5.06 -32.80 -21.52
CA GLU A 272 5.63 -31.78 -20.64
C GLU A 272 7.09 -31.42 -20.93
N ILE A 273 7.88 -32.38 -21.44
CA ILE A 273 9.29 -32.17 -21.79
C ILE A 273 9.45 -31.09 -22.86
N SER A 274 8.59 -31.11 -23.90
CA SER A 274 8.64 -30.16 -25.01
C SER A 274 8.44 -28.72 -24.51
N PHE A 275 7.53 -28.51 -23.56
CA PHE A 275 7.25 -27.21 -22.95
C PHE A 275 8.42 -26.72 -22.10
N GLY A 276 8.95 -27.56 -21.21
CA GLY A 276 10.08 -27.19 -20.36
C GLY A 276 11.33 -26.83 -21.17
N CYS A 277 11.63 -27.59 -22.24
CA CYS A 277 12.70 -27.27 -23.18
C CYS A 277 12.47 -25.92 -23.87
N THR A 278 11.25 -25.65 -24.31
CA THR A 278 10.89 -24.39 -24.97
C THR A 278 11.08 -23.19 -24.04
N PHE A 279 10.65 -23.29 -22.78
CA PHE A 279 10.90 -22.24 -21.78
C PHE A 279 12.38 -21.93 -21.61
N LEU A 280 13.21 -22.96 -21.46
CA LEU A 280 14.65 -22.79 -21.28
C LEU A 280 15.33 -22.20 -22.52
N ILE A 281 14.93 -22.61 -23.72
CA ILE A 281 15.47 -22.09 -24.98
C ILE A 281 15.13 -20.60 -25.14
N VAL A 282 13.86 -20.22 -24.96
CA VAL A 282 13.42 -18.82 -25.05
C VAL A 282 14.12 -17.96 -23.98
N LEU A 283 14.24 -18.47 -22.76
CA LEU A 283 14.99 -17.80 -21.69
C LEU A 283 16.48 -17.66 -22.04
N GLY A 284 17.10 -18.69 -22.61
CA GLY A 284 18.50 -18.65 -23.06
C GLY A 284 18.74 -17.59 -24.13
N ILE A 285 17.86 -17.49 -25.13
CA ILE A 285 17.89 -16.46 -26.17
C ILE A 285 17.77 -15.07 -25.54
N PHE A 286 16.86 -14.90 -24.58
CA PHE A 286 16.71 -13.66 -23.84
C PHE A 286 17.97 -13.29 -23.04
N LEU A 287 18.53 -14.22 -22.25
CA LEU A 287 19.70 -13.99 -21.41
C LEU A 287 20.93 -13.64 -22.25
N TYR A 288 21.14 -14.32 -23.38
CA TYR A 288 22.19 -13.99 -24.34
C TYR A 288 22.03 -12.55 -24.87
N SER A 289 20.81 -12.20 -25.30
CA SER A 289 20.49 -10.86 -25.80
C SER A 289 20.67 -9.78 -24.72
N TRP A 290 20.29 -10.10 -23.48
CA TRP A 290 20.35 -9.20 -22.35
C TRP A 290 21.79 -8.88 -21.93
N ILE A 291 22.65 -9.89 -21.83
CA ILE A 291 24.09 -9.72 -21.49
C ILE A 291 24.79 -8.81 -22.50
N ARG A 292 24.39 -8.87 -23.77
CA ARG A 292 24.94 -8.02 -24.83
C ARG A 292 24.56 -6.55 -24.67
N PHE A 293 23.40 -6.25 -24.08
CA PHE A 293 22.95 -4.87 -23.83
C PHE A 293 23.39 -4.30 -22.49
N TYR A 294 23.86 -5.14 -21.57
CA TYR A 294 24.22 -4.68 -20.24
C TYR A 294 25.51 -3.85 -20.26
N GLU A 295 25.34 -2.53 -20.21
CA GLU A 295 26.40 -1.57 -19.88
C GLU A 295 26.33 -1.20 -18.39
N ALA A 296 27.38 -1.53 -17.64
CA ALA A 296 27.42 -1.41 -16.18
C ALA A 296 27.34 0.04 -15.65
N GLU A 297 27.47 1.06 -16.52
CA GLU A 297 27.57 2.48 -16.13
C GLU A 297 26.29 3.30 -16.37
N GLN A 298 25.20 2.67 -16.85
CA GLN A 298 23.96 3.39 -17.09
C GLN A 298 23.24 3.78 -15.78
N LYS A 299 22.74 5.02 -15.71
CA LYS A 299 21.98 5.58 -14.58
C LYS A 299 20.71 4.77 -14.22
N ILE A 300 20.27 3.86 -15.10
CA ILE A 300 19.05 3.03 -15.00
C ILE A 300 19.41 1.55 -14.72
N SER A 301 20.69 1.18 -14.49
CA SER A 301 21.12 -0.22 -14.34
C SER A 301 20.32 -1.00 -13.27
N THR A 302 19.96 -0.34 -12.16
CA THR A 302 19.19 -0.95 -11.08
C THR A 302 17.80 -1.40 -11.50
N LEU A 303 17.18 -0.70 -12.46
CA LEU A 303 15.86 -1.06 -12.99
C LEU A 303 15.98 -2.29 -13.89
N TYR A 304 16.98 -2.35 -14.76
CA TYR A 304 17.20 -3.52 -15.62
C TYR A 304 17.59 -4.76 -14.81
N GLU A 305 18.44 -4.61 -13.79
CA GLU A 305 18.76 -5.68 -12.85
C GLU A 305 17.49 -6.20 -12.14
N SER A 306 16.60 -5.29 -11.73
CA SER A 306 15.32 -5.68 -11.10
C SER A 306 14.34 -6.37 -12.06
N LEU A 307 14.27 -5.92 -13.32
CA LEU A 307 13.44 -6.55 -14.34
C LEU A 307 13.98 -7.93 -14.72
N LEU A 308 15.31 -8.08 -14.80
CA LEU A 308 15.96 -9.37 -15.03
C LEU A 308 15.59 -10.36 -13.91
N PHE A 309 15.72 -9.94 -12.65
CA PHE A 309 15.31 -10.76 -11.52
C PHE A 309 13.82 -11.15 -11.62
N GLY A 310 12.93 -10.18 -11.82
CA GLY A 310 11.49 -10.42 -11.90
C GLY A 310 11.09 -11.38 -13.03
N ILE A 311 11.62 -11.19 -14.24
CA ILE A 311 11.29 -12.07 -15.37
C ILE A 311 11.86 -13.48 -15.17
N SER A 312 13.02 -13.61 -14.51
CA SER A 312 13.59 -14.91 -14.15
C SER A 312 12.71 -15.62 -13.11
N MET A 313 12.19 -14.90 -12.11
CA MET A 313 11.25 -15.47 -11.14
C MET A 313 9.93 -15.92 -11.78
N ILE A 314 9.39 -15.15 -12.73
CA ILE A 314 8.21 -15.55 -13.51
C ILE A 314 8.50 -16.81 -14.34
N SER A 315 9.68 -16.89 -14.96
CA SER A 315 10.11 -18.06 -15.73
C SER A 315 10.16 -19.31 -14.83
N LEU A 316 10.73 -19.17 -13.64
CA LEU A 316 10.81 -20.25 -12.65
C LEU A 316 9.41 -20.69 -12.20
N PHE A 317 8.50 -19.75 -11.95
CA PHE A 317 7.11 -20.05 -11.59
C PHE A 317 6.39 -20.84 -12.71
N PHE A 318 6.55 -20.44 -13.97
CA PHE A 318 5.92 -21.15 -15.09
C PHE A 318 6.47 -22.55 -15.31
N ILE A 319 7.77 -22.77 -15.08
CA ILE A 319 8.36 -24.13 -15.13
C ILE A 319 7.70 -25.03 -14.08
N ASN A 320 7.53 -24.54 -12.85
CA ASN A 320 6.86 -25.30 -11.78
C ASN A 320 5.39 -25.59 -12.08
N LEU A 321 4.74 -24.76 -12.89
CA LEU A 321 3.32 -24.89 -13.20
C LEU A 321 3.03 -25.91 -14.31
N LEU A 322 3.91 -26.01 -15.32
CA LEU A 322 3.67 -26.86 -16.50
C LEU A 322 4.42 -28.19 -16.48
N ALA A 323 5.65 -28.25 -15.96
CA ALA A 323 6.49 -29.43 -16.07
C ALA A 323 6.33 -30.37 -14.87
N VAL A 324 5.11 -30.69 -14.44
CA VAL A 324 4.82 -31.36 -13.15
C VAL A 324 5.65 -32.64 -12.93
N ASN A 325 5.74 -33.52 -13.93
CA ASN A 325 6.46 -34.80 -13.85
C ASN A 325 7.97 -34.65 -14.05
N TYR A 326 8.41 -33.64 -14.80
CA TYR A 326 9.82 -33.41 -15.14
C TYR A 326 10.41 -32.18 -14.42
N ASN A 327 9.73 -31.65 -13.42
CA ASN A 327 10.03 -30.37 -12.79
C ASN A 327 11.44 -30.36 -12.21
N SER A 328 11.82 -31.42 -11.51
CA SER A 328 13.17 -31.59 -10.93
C SER A 328 14.27 -31.45 -11.97
N PHE A 329 14.10 -32.04 -13.16
CA PHE A 329 15.09 -31.96 -14.22
C PHE A 329 15.23 -30.52 -14.73
N PHE A 330 14.13 -29.85 -15.04
CA PHE A 330 14.16 -28.47 -15.54
C PHE A 330 14.67 -27.47 -14.51
N LEU A 331 14.31 -27.64 -13.23
CA LEU A 331 14.82 -26.83 -12.13
C LEU A 331 16.34 -26.99 -11.96
N LEU A 332 16.87 -28.21 -12.12
CA LEU A 332 18.31 -28.47 -12.07
C LEU A 332 19.03 -27.79 -13.23
N VAL A 333 18.52 -27.90 -14.47
CA VAL A 333 19.10 -27.21 -15.64
C VAL A 333 19.05 -25.69 -15.45
N TYR A 334 17.93 -25.16 -14.96
CA TYR A 334 17.75 -23.75 -14.64
C TYR A 334 18.76 -23.27 -13.59
N MET A 335 18.91 -24.02 -12.49
CA MET A 335 19.88 -23.74 -11.43
C MET A 335 21.31 -23.71 -11.97
N ILE A 336 21.73 -24.74 -12.71
CA ILE A 336 23.09 -24.83 -13.30
C ILE A 336 23.33 -23.67 -14.26
N GLY A 337 22.35 -23.32 -15.09
CA GLY A 337 22.43 -22.18 -16.02
C GLY A 337 22.71 -20.86 -15.29
N PHE A 338 21.97 -20.57 -14.22
CA PHE A 338 22.18 -19.35 -13.43
C PHE A 338 23.47 -19.37 -12.60
N ILE A 339 23.94 -20.54 -12.14
CA ILE A 339 25.28 -20.67 -11.52
C ILE A 339 26.38 -20.36 -12.54
N GLY A 340 26.25 -20.85 -13.78
CA GLY A 340 27.16 -20.56 -14.88
C GLY A 340 27.22 -19.06 -15.21
N LEU A 341 26.04 -18.41 -15.28
CA LEU A 341 25.96 -16.96 -15.47
C LEU A 341 26.50 -16.15 -14.29
N GLY A 342 26.29 -16.63 -13.06
CA GLY A 342 26.92 -16.07 -11.86
C GLY A 342 28.44 -16.15 -11.93
N SER A 343 28.97 -17.30 -12.33
CA SER A 343 30.42 -17.52 -12.51
C SER A 343 31.00 -16.59 -13.58
N TYR A 344 30.29 -16.41 -14.69
CA TYR A 344 30.66 -15.45 -15.73
C TYR A 344 30.68 -13.99 -15.21
N ALA A 345 29.67 -13.59 -14.44
CA ALA A 345 29.62 -12.26 -13.83
C ALA A 345 30.73 -12.04 -12.80
N TYR A 346 31.11 -13.08 -12.05
CA TYR A 346 32.26 -13.07 -11.14
C TYR A 346 33.57 -12.80 -11.89
N LEU A 347 33.82 -13.52 -13.00
CA LEU A 347 34.99 -13.33 -13.85
C LEU A 347 35.06 -11.91 -14.43
N LYS A 348 33.90 -11.32 -14.79
CA LYS A 348 33.79 -9.92 -15.24
C LYS A 348 33.83 -8.88 -14.13
N LYS A 349 34.01 -9.28 -12.86
CA LYS A 349 34.00 -8.41 -11.66
C LYS A 349 32.70 -7.59 -11.50
N GLN A 350 31.59 -8.07 -12.07
CA GLN A 350 30.28 -7.42 -12.02
C GLN A 350 29.50 -7.87 -10.78
N ARG A 351 29.84 -7.30 -9.61
CA ARG A 351 29.28 -7.71 -8.31
C ARG A 351 27.74 -7.68 -8.23
N ARG A 352 27.08 -6.72 -8.87
CA ARG A 352 25.61 -6.61 -8.85
C ARG A 352 24.92 -7.74 -9.62
N LEU A 353 25.45 -8.09 -10.79
CA LEU A 353 24.91 -9.18 -11.59
C LEU A 353 25.16 -10.53 -10.95
N LEU A 354 26.32 -10.69 -10.32
CA LEU A 354 26.61 -11.85 -9.49
C LEU A 354 25.52 -12.05 -8.43
N ASP A 355 25.15 -10.98 -7.73
CA ASP A 355 24.13 -11.03 -6.68
C ASP A 355 22.76 -11.45 -7.22
N VAL A 356 22.36 -10.94 -8.39
CA VAL A 356 21.09 -11.32 -9.06
C VAL A 356 21.12 -12.79 -9.48
N PHE A 357 22.13 -13.22 -10.24
CA PHE A 357 22.19 -14.57 -10.78
C PHE A 357 22.33 -15.64 -9.68
N ILE A 358 23.16 -15.40 -8.67
CA ILE A 358 23.30 -16.35 -7.54
C ILE A 358 21.99 -16.44 -6.76
N THR A 359 21.27 -15.33 -6.60
CA THR A 359 20.00 -15.35 -5.88
C THR A 359 18.93 -16.12 -6.66
N VAL A 360 18.84 -15.94 -7.99
CA VAL A 360 17.95 -16.74 -8.84
C VAL A 360 18.33 -18.22 -8.78
N ALA A 361 19.62 -18.54 -8.84
CA ALA A 361 20.11 -19.91 -8.69
C ALA A 361 19.76 -20.51 -7.32
N LEU A 362 19.90 -19.72 -6.24
CA LEU A 362 19.54 -20.16 -4.89
C LEU A 362 18.05 -20.46 -4.77
N VAL A 363 17.18 -19.59 -5.30
CA VAL A 363 15.74 -19.83 -5.30
C VAL A 363 15.39 -21.07 -6.14
N ALA A 364 16.02 -21.26 -7.30
CA ALA A 364 15.84 -22.46 -8.12
C ALA A 364 16.30 -23.73 -7.38
N ALA A 365 17.43 -23.66 -6.65
CA ALA A 365 17.91 -24.76 -5.82
C ALA A 365 16.90 -25.11 -4.70
N MET A 366 16.31 -24.10 -4.05
CA MET A 366 15.28 -24.33 -3.03
C MET A 366 14.03 -25.00 -3.64
N ASN A 367 13.58 -24.55 -4.81
CA ASN A 367 12.46 -25.19 -5.53
C ASN A 367 12.80 -26.63 -5.94
N PHE A 368 14.04 -26.89 -6.37
CA PHE A 368 14.49 -28.24 -6.68
C PHE A 368 14.45 -29.15 -5.45
N VAL A 369 14.91 -28.67 -4.29
CA VAL A 369 14.86 -29.43 -3.02
C VAL A 369 13.41 -29.73 -2.60
N VAL A 370 12.49 -28.78 -2.78
CA VAL A 370 11.05 -29.01 -2.55
C VAL A 370 10.53 -30.18 -3.38
N GLN A 371 10.93 -30.25 -4.66
CA GLN A 371 10.44 -31.25 -5.60
C GLN A 371 11.04 -32.65 -5.35
N LEU A 372 12.16 -32.75 -4.64
CA LEU A 372 12.73 -34.05 -4.27
C LEU A 372 11.91 -34.78 -3.19
N GLU A 373 10.86 -34.15 -2.65
CA GLU A 373 9.94 -34.70 -1.64
C GLU A 373 10.67 -35.32 -0.42
N LEU A 374 11.86 -34.80 -0.09
CA LEU A 374 12.70 -35.31 1.00
C LEU A 374 12.01 -35.23 2.37
N ALA A 375 11.09 -34.28 2.54
CA ALA A 375 10.20 -34.19 3.69
C ALA A 375 8.93 -33.40 3.32
N THR A 376 7.80 -33.82 3.88
CA THR A 376 6.46 -33.28 3.60
C THR A 376 6.34 -31.79 3.91
N ASN A 377 7.03 -31.31 4.95
CA ASN A 377 6.81 -29.97 5.51
C ASN A 377 7.81 -28.92 4.97
N LEU A 378 8.78 -29.32 4.13
CA LEU A 378 9.80 -28.41 3.58
C LEU A 378 9.22 -27.28 2.74
N LYS A 379 8.06 -27.50 2.11
CA LYS A 379 7.36 -26.52 1.27
C LYS A 379 6.99 -25.26 2.05
N GLU A 380 6.43 -25.46 3.25
CA GLU A 380 5.99 -24.36 4.11
C GLU A 380 7.15 -23.49 4.58
N PHE A 381 8.33 -24.08 4.80
CA PHE A 381 9.54 -23.35 5.21
C PHE A 381 10.24 -22.63 4.05
N LEU A 382 10.34 -23.29 2.90
CA LEU A 382 11.08 -22.75 1.76
C LEU A 382 10.34 -21.58 1.09
N LEU A 383 9.01 -21.55 1.13
CA LEU A 383 8.21 -20.46 0.57
C LEU A 383 8.55 -19.07 1.18
N PRO A 384 8.41 -18.83 2.50
CA PRO A 384 8.75 -17.55 3.11
C PRO A 384 10.25 -17.25 3.02
N PHE A 385 11.09 -18.28 3.04
CA PHE A 385 12.54 -18.13 2.86
C PHE A 385 12.90 -17.58 1.47
N THR A 386 12.28 -18.07 0.39
CA THR A 386 12.53 -17.55 -0.96
C THR A 386 12.09 -16.08 -1.11
N ALA A 387 10.96 -15.71 -0.51
CA ALA A 387 10.50 -14.33 -0.47
C ALA A 387 11.44 -13.43 0.35
N PHE A 388 11.96 -13.93 1.48
CA PHE A 388 12.96 -13.24 2.30
C PHE A 388 14.25 -12.98 1.54
N VAL A 389 14.82 -13.99 0.87
CA VAL A 389 16.04 -13.85 0.06
C VAL A 389 15.82 -12.84 -1.09
N SER A 390 14.65 -12.88 -1.72
CA SER A 390 14.28 -11.94 -2.79
C SER A 390 14.23 -10.50 -2.28
N LEU A 391 13.70 -10.28 -1.08
CA LEU A 391 13.66 -8.96 -0.45
C LEU A 391 15.05 -8.50 0.01
N LEU A 392 15.91 -9.41 0.49
CA LEU A 392 17.31 -9.12 0.79
C LEU A 392 18.07 -8.62 -0.44
N LEU A 393 17.87 -9.26 -1.59
CA LEU A 393 18.45 -8.81 -2.86
C LEU A 393 17.97 -7.40 -3.21
N ALA A 394 16.68 -7.10 -3.03
CA ALA A 394 16.11 -5.78 -3.30
C ALA A 394 16.73 -4.68 -2.41
N LEU A 395 16.95 -4.99 -1.12
CA LEU A 395 17.63 -4.10 -0.19
C LEU A 395 19.10 -3.88 -0.58
N ARG A 396 19.79 -4.95 -1.00
CA ARG A 396 21.20 -4.92 -1.42
C ARG A 396 21.42 -4.11 -2.70
N LEU A 397 20.58 -4.31 -3.72
CA LEU A 397 20.64 -3.58 -5.00
C LEU A 397 20.15 -2.14 -4.89
N ARG A 398 19.48 -1.79 -3.78
CA ARG A 398 18.81 -0.48 -3.56
C ARG A 398 17.76 -0.14 -4.62
N ALA A 399 17.21 -1.14 -5.32
CA ALA A 399 16.19 -0.95 -6.35
C ALA A 399 14.82 -0.67 -5.72
N SER A 400 14.23 0.49 -6.00
CA SER A 400 12.99 0.93 -5.34
C SER A 400 11.77 0.08 -5.70
N LEU A 401 11.57 -0.21 -6.99
CA LEU A 401 10.44 -1.03 -7.44
C LEU A 401 10.51 -2.44 -6.86
N MET A 402 11.70 -3.05 -6.90
CA MET A 402 11.94 -4.38 -6.36
C MET A 402 11.68 -4.48 -4.85
N LYS A 403 12.00 -3.42 -4.08
CA LYS A 403 11.68 -3.37 -2.64
C LYS A 403 10.17 -3.42 -2.41
N VAL A 404 9.39 -2.68 -3.20
CA VAL A 404 7.92 -2.66 -3.07
C VAL A 404 7.33 -4.01 -3.47
N THR A 405 7.69 -4.53 -4.64
CA THR A 405 7.15 -5.81 -5.14
C THR A 405 7.51 -6.96 -4.22
N ASN A 406 8.78 -7.06 -3.80
CA ASN A 406 9.22 -8.16 -2.94
C ASN A 406 8.73 -8.01 -1.50
N SER A 407 8.45 -6.78 -1.02
CA SER A 407 7.79 -6.59 0.27
C SER A 407 6.36 -7.08 0.23
N LEU A 408 5.62 -6.81 -0.84
CA LEU A 408 4.26 -7.33 -1.01
C LEU A 408 4.26 -8.86 -1.09
N ILE A 409 5.13 -9.44 -1.91
CA ILE A 409 5.28 -10.90 -2.02
C ILE A 409 5.60 -11.50 -0.64
N PHE A 410 6.59 -10.94 0.08
CA PHE A 410 6.94 -11.41 1.43
C PHE A 410 5.75 -11.33 2.39
N THR A 411 5.00 -10.23 2.40
CA THR A 411 3.79 -10.09 3.25
C THR A 411 2.72 -11.11 2.90
N PHE A 412 2.42 -11.33 1.62
CA PHE A 412 1.45 -12.33 1.19
C PHE A 412 1.89 -13.76 1.55
N THR A 413 3.17 -14.09 1.34
CA THR A 413 3.71 -15.40 1.70
C THR A 413 3.68 -15.64 3.20
N VAL A 414 4.08 -14.64 4.01
CA VAL A 414 4.01 -14.74 5.47
C VAL A 414 2.57 -14.94 5.94
N LEU A 415 1.62 -14.18 5.39
CA LEU A 415 0.21 -14.32 5.75
C LEU A 415 -0.36 -15.69 5.34
N PHE A 416 -0.01 -16.17 4.14
CA PHE A 416 -0.42 -17.50 3.67
C PHE A 416 0.08 -18.60 4.61
N VAL A 417 1.38 -18.61 4.91
CA VAL A 417 1.98 -19.59 5.84
C VAL A 417 1.41 -19.45 7.25
N PHE A 418 1.15 -18.23 7.71
CA PHE A 418 0.51 -17.99 9.00
C PHE A 418 -0.90 -18.57 9.10
N LEU A 419 -1.70 -18.52 8.03
CA LEU A 419 -3.06 -19.08 8.03
C LEU A 419 -3.07 -20.60 7.89
N ASP A 420 -2.15 -21.16 7.12
CA ASP A 420 -2.12 -22.59 6.78
C ASP A 420 -1.50 -23.47 7.87
N SER A 421 -0.46 -22.99 8.55
CA SER A 421 0.27 -23.83 9.51
C SER A 421 -0.54 -24.11 10.78
N SER A 422 -0.30 -25.23 11.47
CA SER A 422 -0.75 -25.41 12.85
C SER A 422 0.35 -25.01 13.84
N VAL A 423 0.00 -24.91 15.14
CA VAL A 423 0.96 -24.69 16.24
C VAL A 423 0.98 -25.88 17.22
N ASP A 424 0.12 -26.88 16.97
CA ASP A 424 -0.03 -28.07 17.80
C ASP A 424 0.33 -29.32 17.03
N PRO A 425 1.25 -30.18 17.54
CA PRO A 425 2.03 -30.05 18.79
C PRO A 425 3.23 -29.07 18.70
N PHE A 426 3.77 -28.62 19.83
CA PHE A 426 4.64 -27.42 19.89
C PHE A 426 5.96 -27.60 19.15
N TRP A 427 6.50 -28.81 19.21
CA TRP A 427 7.73 -29.21 18.53
C TRP A 427 7.45 -29.74 17.13
N CYS A 428 6.57 -29.07 16.38
CA CYS A 428 6.33 -29.33 14.97
C CYS A 428 7.17 -28.39 14.10
N PHE A 429 7.44 -28.82 12.87
CA PHE A 429 8.25 -28.06 11.91
C PHE A 429 7.55 -26.76 11.49
N GLU A 430 6.23 -26.82 11.41
CA GLU A 430 5.29 -25.75 11.13
C GLU A 430 5.43 -24.61 12.15
N ASN A 431 5.49 -24.95 13.44
CA ASN A 431 5.70 -23.97 14.51
C ASN A 431 7.10 -23.35 14.47
N ILE A 432 8.13 -24.17 14.22
CA ILE A 432 9.51 -23.69 14.06
C ILE A 432 9.61 -22.69 12.88
N ASN A 433 8.90 -22.96 11.79
CA ASN A 433 8.84 -22.07 10.63
C ASN A 433 8.22 -20.70 10.97
N GLN A 434 7.15 -20.67 11.77
CA GLN A 434 6.54 -19.43 12.27
C GLN A 434 7.55 -18.58 13.07
N LEU A 435 8.42 -19.21 13.86
CA LEU A 435 9.49 -18.54 14.60
C LEU A 435 10.59 -18.00 13.65
N PHE A 436 10.95 -18.75 12.61
CA PHE A 436 11.92 -18.29 11.61
C PHE A 436 11.47 -17.03 10.87
N ILE A 437 10.17 -16.87 10.63
CA ILE A 437 9.62 -15.64 10.02
C ILE A 437 9.92 -14.40 10.88
N ILE A 438 9.88 -14.52 12.21
CA ILE A 438 10.28 -13.42 13.12
C ILE A 438 11.75 -13.07 12.90
N VAL A 439 12.62 -14.09 12.80
CA VAL A 439 14.04 -13.90 12.53
C VAL A 439 14.27 -13.21 11.18
N TYR A 440 13.53 -13.61 10.14
CA TYR A 440 13.61 -12.99 8.82
C TYR A 440 13.28 -11.49 8.88
N MET A 441 12.18 -11.13 9.55
CA MET A 441 11.79 -9.73 9.71
C MET A 441 12.82 -8.92 10.50
N LEU A 442 13.39 -9.48 11.57
CA LEU A 442 14.45 -8.82 12.35
C LEU A 442 15.71 -8.57 11.50
N VAL A 443 16.14 -9.56 10.72
CA VAL A 443 17.30 -9.41 9.83
C VAL A 443 17.05 -8.33 8.77
N LEU A 444 15.84 -8.29 8.19
CA LEU A 444 15.45 -7.26 7.23
C LEU A 444 15.52 -5.85 7.84
N ILE A 445 15.05 -5.65 9.08
CA ILE A 445 15.16 -4.38 9.79
C ILE A 445 16.62 -3.99 10.01
N ILE A 446 17.44 -4.92 10.51
CA ILE A 446 18.86 -4.65 10.78
C ILE A 446 19.57 -4.19 9.51
N ILE A 447 19.28 -4.80 8.37
CA ILE A 447 19.87 -4.44 7.08
C ILE A 447 19.29 -3.12 6.55
N ALA A 448 17.98 -2.90 6.67
CA ALA A 448 17.32 -1.67 6.23
C ALA A 448 17.85 -0.43 6.98
N ASN A 449 18.14 -0.57 8.28
CA ASN A 449 18.60 0.49 9.18
C ASN A 449 20.12 0.77 9.13
N ARG A 450 20.90 0.05 8.31
CA ARG A 450 22.34 0.35 8.20
C ARG A 450 22.56 1.76 7.64
N PRO A 451 23.50 2.54 8.22
CA PRO A 451 23.78 3.90 7.76
C PRO A 451 24.27 3.90 6.31
N LYS A 452 23.73 4.81 5.48
CA LYS A 452 24.03 4.91 4.04
C LYS A 452 24.64 6.28 3.73
N THR A 453 25.69 6.29 2.94
CA THR A 453 26.41 7.51 2.50
C THR A 453 25.62 8.41 1.55
N LYS A 454 24.69 7.83 0.77
CA LYS A 454 23.75 8.57 -0.11
C LYS A 454 22.39 7.88 -0.08
N LEU A 455 21.33 8.66 0.17
CA LEU A 455 19.95 8.20 0.21
C LEU A 455 19.33 8.20 -1.20
N GLY A 456 18.77 7.06 -1.63
CA GLY A 456 17.98 6.99 -2.87
C GLY A 456 16.64 7.74 -2.75
N ARG A 457 15.94 7.97 -3.88
CA ARG A 457 14.61 8.63 -3.89
C ARG A 457 13.60 7.94 -2.96
N PHE A 458 13.53 6.61 -3.02
CA PHE A 458 12.67 5.81 -2.16
C PHE A 458 13.08 5.87 -0.69
N GLU A 459 14.37 5.96 -0.40
CA GLU A 459 14.87 6.03 0.98
C GLU A 459 14.63 7.41 1.60
N LYS A 460 14.67 8.48 0.78
CA LYS A 460 14.21 9.81 1.18
C LYS A 460 12.72 9.81 1.50
N ALA A 461 11.89 9.26 0.61
CA ALA A 461 10.45 9.12 0.86
C ALA A 461 10.18 8.27 2.13
N MET A 462 10.91 7.17 2.32
CA MET A 462 10.80 6.32 3.50
C MET A 462 11.15 7.06 4.81
N GLN A 463 12.12 7.96 4.78
CA GLN A 463 12.45 8.83 5.91
C GLN A 463 11.41 9.93 6.13
N GLU A 464 10.94 10.56 5.05
CA GLU A 464 9.96 11.65 5.08
C GLU A 464 8.59 11.18 5.62
N PHE A 465 8.14 9.99 5.21
CA PHE A 465 6.90 9.38 5.69
C PHE A 465 7.07 8.51 6.94
N ALA A 466 8.25 8.49 7.57
CA ALA A 466 8.56 7.65 8.72
C ALA A 466 8.18 6.16 8.53
N ILE A 467 8.24 5.64 7.29
CA ILE A 467 7.81 4.27 6.95
C ILE A 467 8.63 3.21 7.70
N LEU A 468 9.87 3.51 8.07
CA LEU A 468 10.70 2.64 8.91
C LEU A 468 10.10 2.42 10.31
N GLU A 469 9.24 3.32 10.79
CA GLU A 469 8.53 3.17 12.07
C GLU A 469 7.31 2.23 11.97
N ILE A 470 6.81 1.96 10.76
CA ILE A 470 5.73 0.99 10.53
C ILE A 470 6.25 -0.45 10.66
N VAL A 471 7.52 -0.70 10.34
CA VAL A 471 8.07 -2.07 10.31
C VAL A 471 8.07 -2.72 11.70
N PRO A 472 8.52 -2.06 12.80
CA PRO A 472 8.37 -2.59 14.15
C PRO A 472 6.92 -2.89 14.55
N ILE A 473 5.96 -2.07 14.09
CA ILE A 473 4.52 -2.30 14.32
C ILE A 473 4.07 -3.59 13.65
N LEU A 474 4.48 -3.84 12.40
CA LEU A 474 4.17 -5.07 11.69
C LEU A 474 4.79 -6.31 12.35
N ILE A 475 6.03 -6.22 12.84
CA ILE A 475 6.66 -7.33 13.58
C ILE A 475 5.90 -7.59 14.87
N SER A 476 5.61 -6.55 15.65
CA SER A 476 4.83 -6.69 16.88
C SER A 476 3.46 -7.30 16.61
N PHE A 477 2.75 -6.82 15.58
CA PHE A 477 1.47 -7.39 15.17
C PHE A 477 1.58 -8.89 14.88
N TYR A 478 2.57 -9.30 14.09
CA TYR A 478 2.80 -10.72 13.79
C TYR A 478 3.13 -11.55 15.04
N VAL A 479 4.00 -11.05 15.93
CA VAL A 479 4.31 -11.73 17.19
C VAL A 479 3.06 -11.92 18.05
N PHE A 480 2.20 -10.90 18.14
CA PHE A 480 0.93 -11.01 18.87
C PHE A 480 -0.05 -11.96 18.21
N ALA A 481 -0.15 -11.96 16.88
CA ALA A 481 -0.97 -12.93 16.15
C ALA A 481 -0.47 -14.37 16.39
N TYR A 482 0.85 -14.58 16.39
CA TYR A 482 1.45 -15.87 16.71
C TYR A 482 1.18 -16.31 18.16
N ILE A 483 1.29 -15.39 19.13
CA ILE A 483 0.92 -15.67 20.53
C ILE A 483 -0.57 -16.01 20.65
N ALA A 484 -1.44 -15.33 19.91
CA ALA A 484 -2.87 -15.65 19.87
C ALA A 484 -3.12 -17.07 19.34
N LYS A 485 -2.31 -17.51 18.38
CA LYS A 485 -2.38 -18.87 17.82
C LYS A 485 -1.91 -19.93 18.82
N ILE A 486 -0.86 -19.65 19.60
CA ILE A 486 -0.43 -20.50 20.73
C ILE A 486 -1.52 -20.56 21.80
N ASP A 487 -2.10 -19.42 22.13
CA ASP A 487 -3.18 -19.32 23.12
C ASP A 487 -4.38 -20.18 22.67
N TYR A 488 -4.76 -20.08 21.39
CA TYR A 488 -5.79 -20.93 20.79
C TYR A 488 -5.46 -22.44 20.83
N GLY A 489 -4.20 -22.81 20.57
CA GLY A 489 -3.80 -24.22 20.51
C GLY A 489 -3.67 -24.92 21.87
N TYR A 490 -3.16 -24.23 22.88
CA TYR A 490 -2.80 -24.85 24.17
C TYR A 490 -3.63 -24.40 25.36
N PHE A 491 -4.15 -23.18 25.32
CA PHE A 491 -4.73 -22.53 26.49
C PHE A 491 -6.22 -22.23 26.33
N HIS A 492 -6.74 -22.29 25.10
CA HIS A 492 -8.13 -22.06 24.80
C HIS A 492 -8.98 -23.27 25.19
N ILE A 493 -9.87 -23.04 26.15
CA ILE A 493 -10.96 -23.93 26.51
C ILE A 493 -12.16 -23.48 25.65
N GLU A 494 -12.89 -24.44 25.06
CA GLU A 494 -13.91 -24.23 24.03
C GLU A 494 -14.74 -22.94 24.22
N GLY A 495 -14.47 -21.91 23.39
CA GLY A 495 -15.27 -20.69 23.32
C GLY A 495 -14.82 -19.52 24.23
N GLU A 496 -13.66 -19.60 24.88
CA GLU A 496 -13.23 -18.59 25.86
C GLU A 496 -12.23 -17.53 25.35
N LEU A 497 -12.08 -16.44 26.12
CA LEU A 497 -11.13 -15.35 25.89
C LEU A 497 -9.65 -15.82 25.82
N LEU A 498 -8.84 -15.11 25.01
CA LEU A 498 -7.39 -15.32 24.87
C LEU A 498 -6.62 -14.72 26.07
N TYR A 499 -6.68 -15.38 27.23
CA TYR A 499 -6.10 -14.87 28.48
C TYR A 499 -4.58 -14.73 28.45
N PHE A 500 -3.88 -15.68 27.82
CA PHE A 500 -2.41 -15.64 27.76
C PHE A 500 -1.94 -14.45 26.90
N LEU A 501 -2.59 -14.21 25.76
CA LEU A 501 -2.34 -13.05 24.90
C LEU A 501 -2.52 -11.73 25.67
N LEU A 502 -3.59 -11.61 26.46
CA LEU A 502 -3.88 -10.41 27.24
C LEU A 502 -2.84 -10.20 28.35
N ILE A 503 -2.36 -11.25 29.02
CA ILE A 503 -1.28 -11.11 30.00
C ILE A 503 0.00 -10.61 29.31
N VAL A 504 0.34 -11.18 28.16
CA VAL A 504 1.51 -10.74 27.37
C VAL A 504 1.34 -9.28 26.92
N LEU A 505 0.15 -8.87 26.49
CA LEU A 505 -0.14 -7.48 26.12
C LEU A 505 0.10 -6.50 27.28
N ALA A 506 -0.30 -6.86 28.49
CA ALA A 506 -0.08 -6.03 29.68
C ALA A 506 1.43 -5.88 29.99
N VAL A 507 2.17 -6.99 30.01
CA VAL A 507 3.61 -7.01 30.32
C VAL A 507 4.42 -6.27 29.25
N THR A 508 4.10 -6.48 27.98
CA THR A 508 4.75 -5.78 26.86
C THR A 508 4.49 -4.28 26.89
N THR A 509 3.26 -3.85 27.18
CA THR A 509 2.92 -2.42 27.28
C THR A 509 3.74 -1.73 28.38
N ILE A 510 3.94 -2.38 29.54
CA ILE A 510 4.79 -1.86 30.61
C ILE A 510 6.25 -1.81 30.18
N THR A 511 6.78 -2.91 29.64
CA THR A 511 8.21 -3.02 29.29
C THR A 511 8.61 -2.03 28.19
N MET A 512 7.72 -1.75 27.22
CA MET A 512 7.95 -0.80 26.13
C MET A 512 8.17 0.64 26.63
N LEU A 513 7.68 0.99 27.82
CA LEU A 513 7.92 2.30 28.43
C LEU A 513 9.37 2.49 28.90
N PHE A 514 10.12 1.41 29.10
CA PHE A 514 11.51 1.46 29.56
C PHE A 514 12.54 1.43 28.41
N ILE A 515 12.13 1.11 27.18
CA ILE A 515 13.06 0.90 26.06
C ILE A 515 13.33 2.23 25.30
N LYS A 516 14.58 2.43 24.84
CA LYS A 516 15.03 3.65 24.12
C LYS A 516 14.41 3.77 22.71
N GLU A 517 14.13 5.01 22.26
CA GLU A 517 13.41 5.34 21.01
C GLU A 517 14.11 4.78 19.77
N LYS A 518 15.45 4.79 19.80
CA LYS A 518 16.31 4.29 18.73
C LYS A 518 15.95 2.88 18.25
N PHE A 519 15.35 2.05 19.10
CA PHE A 519 15.06 0.64 18.78
C PHE A 519 13.60 0.38 18.40
N ILE A 520 12.67 1.26 18.78
CA ILE A 520 11.22 0.98 18.73
C ILE A 520 10.45 1.96 17.82
N GLY A 521 11.02 3.13 17.54
CA GLY A 521 10.30 4.22 16.87
C GLY A 521 9.34 4.94 17.81
N ARG A 522 8.59 5.92 17.29
CA ARG A 522 7.70 6.78 18.08
C ARG A 522 6.31 6.18 18.23
N PHE A 523 5.82 5.51 17.19
CA PHE A 523 4.42 5.07 17.13
C PHE A 523 4.13 3.77 17.90
N LEU A 524 5.08 2.83 17.99
CA LEU A 524 4.83 1.51 18.57
C LEU A 524 4.31 1.53 20.03
N PRO A 525 4.86 2.34 20.97
CA PRO A 525 4.35 2.40 22.33
C PRO A 525 2.91 2.97 22.41
N VAL A 526 2.55 3.87 21.50
CA VAL A 526 1.20 4.43 21.40
C VAL A 526 0.20 3.36 20.95
N VAL A 527 0.59 2.54 19.96
CA VAL A 527 -0.21 1.41 19.49
C VAL A 527 -0.45 0.42 20.63
N PHE A 528 0.58 0.06 21.40
CA PHE A 528 0.42 -0.85 22.54
C PHE A 528 -0.49 -0.29 23.65
N LEU A 529 -0.31 0.99 24.01
CA LEU A 529 -1.16 1.63 25.01
C LEU A 529 -2.62 1.69 24.55
N PHE A 530 -2.86 2.00 23.27
CA PHE A 530 -4.19 1.96 22.69
C PHE A 530 -4.79 0.55 22.72
N SER A 531 -4.05 -0.47 22.29
CA SER A 531 -4.50 -1.87 22.33
C SER A 531 -4.82 -2.33 23.76
N PHE A 532 -4.01 -1.93 24.74
CA PHE A 532 -4.22 -2.22 26.16
C PHE A 532 -5.51 -1.57 26.70
N CYS A 533 -5.74 -0.30 26.38
CA CYS A 533 -6.99 0.38 26.74
C CYS A 533 -8.21 -0.24 26.05
N TYR A 534 -8.08 -0.59 24.77
CA TYR A 534 -9.14 -1.24 24.01
C TYR A 534 -9.51 -2.60 24.63
N SER A 535 -8.51 -3.42 24.99
CA SER A 535 -8.77 -4.71 25.64
C SER A 535 -9.44 -4.55 27.00
N MET A 536 -9.08 -3.51 27.75
CA MET A 536 -9.67 -3.20 29.05
C MET A 536 -11.15 -2.79 28.98
N ILE A 537 -11.53 -2.04 27.95
CA ILE A 537 -12.88 -1.47 27.80
C ILE A 537 -13.83 -2.41 27.04
N TYR A 538 -13.33 -3.14 26.03
CA TYR A 538 -14.18 -3.88 25.09
C TYR A 538 -13.99 -5.39 25.11
N VAL A 539 -12.76 -5.88 25.30
CA VAL A 539 -12.47 -7.32 25.17
C VAL A 539 -12.72 -8.07 26.47
N LEU A 540 -12.23 -7.54 27.60
CA LEU A 540 -12.41 -8.16 28.92
C LEU A 540 -13.86 -8.15 29.46
N PRO A 541 -14.70 -7.14 29.17
CA PRO A 541 -16.09 -7.09 29.66
C PRO A 541 -17.10 -8.02 28.99
N LEU A 542 -16.70 -9.21 28.53
CA LEU A 542 -17.63 -10.22 28.00
C LEU A 542 -18.49 -10.81 29.12
N GLU A 543 -19.82 -10.80 28.93
CA GLU A 543 -20.82 -11.17 29.96
C GLU A 543 -21.10 -12.69 29.99
N GLU A 544 -20.99 -13.37 28.85
CA GLU A 544 -21.22 -14.82 28.72
C GLU A 544 -19.90 -15.58 28.88
N LEU A 545 -19.55 -15.95 30.11
CA LEU A 545 -18.36 -16.76 30.43
C LEU A 545 -18.72 -17.98 31.26
N SER A 546 -18.01 -19.08 31.02
CA SER A 546 -18.15 -20.30 31.80
C SER A 546 -17.73 -20.07 33.27
N ASP A 547 -18.39 -20.75 34.22
CA ASP A 547 -18.11 -20.61 35.66
C ASP A 547 -16.64 -20.87 36.03
N GLN A 548 -15.97 -21.76 35.29
CA GLN A 548 -14.58 -22.14 35.54
C GLN A 548 -13.58 -21.01 35.23
N VAL A 549 -13.98 -20.02 34.43
CA VAL A 549 -13.07 -19.03 33.83
C VAL A 549 -13.41 -17.59 34.20
N VAL A 550 -14.61 -17.36 34.72
CA VAL A 550 -14.98 -16.12 35.43
C VAL A 550 -13.89 -15.67 36.41
N ALA A 551 -13.39 -16.58 37.27
CA ALA A 551 -12.39 -16.22 38.28
C ALA A 551 -11.08 -15.71 37.65
N LYS A 552 -10.64 -16.34 36.56
CA LYS A 552 -9.44 -15.92 35.81
C LYS A 552 -9.64 -14.54 35.17
N ASN A 553 -10.83 -14.29 34.59
CA ASN A 553 -11.16 -12.99 34.00
C ASN A 553 -11.18 -11.88 35.06
N ILE A 554 -11.81 -12.10 36.21
CA ILE A 554 -11.85 -11.11 37.31
C ILE A 554 -10.42 -10.74 37.75
N VAL A 555 -9.56 -11.73 37.99
CA VAL A 555 -8.15 -11.49 38.38
C VAL A 555 -7.42 -10.67 37.32
N LEU A 556 -7.55 -11.04 36.04
CA LEU A 556 -6.90 -10.33 34.94
C LEU A 556 -7.36 -8.87 34.85
N ARG A 557 -8.66 -8.61 35.04
CA ARG A 557 -9.22 -7.26 35.02
C ARG A 557 -8.70 -6.39 36.17
N ILE A 558 -8.58 -6.95 37.38
CA ILE A 558 -7.97 -6.25 38.52
C ILE A 558 -6.53 -5.87 38.18
N VAL A 559 -5.76 -6.80 37.60
CA VAL A 559 -4.37 -6.53 37.17
C VAL A 559 -4.32 -5.40 36.14
N TYR A 560 -5.20 -5.39 35.15
CA TYR A 560 -5.28 -4.32 34.14
C TYR A 560 -5.58 -2.95 34.75
N VAL A 561 -6.58 -2.85 35.63
CA VAL A 561 -6.92 -1.61 36.34
C VAL A 561 -5.73 -1.11 37.16
N VAL A 562 -5.11 -1.98 37.94
CA VAL A 562 -3.96 -1.60 38.79
C VAL A 562 -2.78 -1.10 37.96
N ILE A 563 -2.46 -1.78 36.85
CA ILE A 563 -1.41 -1.37 35.92
C ILE A 563 -1.73 -0.01 35.31
N PHE A 564 -2.96 0.19 34.83
CA PHE A 564 -3.37 1.44 34.18
C PHE A 564 -3.36 2.62 35.16
N SER A 565 -3.91 2.45 36.36
CA SER A 565 -3.89 3.45 37.42
C SER A 565 -2.44 3.81 37.83
N TYR A 566 -1.53 2.84 37.87
CA TYR A 566 -0.10 3.10 38.12
C TYR A 566 0.53 3.95 36.99
N LEU A 567 0.20 3.66 35.73
CA LEU A 567 0.66 4.45 34.58
C LEU A 567 0.16 5.90 34.67
N LEU A 568 -1.12 6.12 34.96
CA LEU A 568 -1.68 7.47 35.16
C LEU A 568 -1.00 8.21 36.31
N TYR A 569 -0.77 7.54 37.43
CA TYR A 569 -0.04 8.11 38.58
C TYR A 569 1.39 8.51 38.21
N SER A 570 2.08 7.70 37.42
CA SER A 570 3.45 7.96 36.98
C SER A 570 3.55 9.17 36.05
N ILE A 571 2.54 9.37 35.17
CA ILE A 571 2.39 10.56 34.32
C ILE A 571 2.12 11.80 35.19
N TYR A 572 1.22 11.70 36.16
CA TYR A 572 0.89 12.80 37.07
C TYR A 572 2.09 13.31 37.87
N LYS A 573 2.93 12.40 38.40
CA LYS A 573 4.16 12.76 39.12
C LYS A 573 5.31 13.22 38.21
N GLY A 574 5.14 13.18 36.89
CA GLY A 574 6.16 13.60 35.93
C GLY A 574 7.46 12.80 36.03
N LYS A 575 7.38 11.51 36.38
CA LYS A 575 8.58 10.67 36.50
C LYS A 575 9.28 10.52 35.12
N ASN A 576 10.62 10.45 35.14
CA ASN A 576 11.48 10.42 33.95
C ASN A 576 11.31 9.20 33.01
N TYR A 577 10.43 8.24 33.33
CA TYR A 577 10.14 7.11 32.44
C TYR A 577 9.58 7.56 31.09
N PHE A 578 8.93 8.74 31.04
CA PHE A 578 8.37 9.32 29.81
C PHE A 578 9.24 10.41 29.19
N GLY A 579 10.55 10.45 29.42
CA GLY A 579 11.44 11.55 28.99
C GLY A 579 11.28 12.04 27.54
N LYS A 580 10.76 11.19 26.64
CA LYS A 580 10.49 11.50 25.21
C LYS A 580 9.15 12.19 24.95
N TRP A 581 8.13 11.84 25.72
CA TRP A 581 6.78 12.43 25.65
C TRP A 581 6.59 13.51 26.70
N GLN A 582 7.61 13.80 27.49
CA GLN A 582 7.52 14.66 28.66
C GLN A 582 6.97 16.04 28.31
N GLU A 583 7.32 16.61 27.15
CA GLU A 583 6.83 17.93 26.74
C GLU A 583 5.35 17.91 26.32
N ILE A 584 4.93 16.90 25.55
CA ILE A 584 3.53 16.71 25.12
C ILE A 584 2.65 16.31 26.32
N LEU A 585 3.09 15.33 27.11
CA LEU A 585 2.42 14.88 28.32
C LEU A 585 2.30 16.02 29.31
N ARG A 586 3.36 16.82 29.53
CA ARG A 586 3.32 17.98 30.45
C ARG A 586 2.34 19.06 29.99
N LYS A 587 2.17 19.24 28.67
CA LYS A 587 1.17 20.18 28.11
C LYS A 587 -0.26 19.66 28.22
N SER A 588 -0.46 18.35 28.19
CA SER A 588 -1.78 17.70 28.16
C SER A 588 -2.08 16.79 29.37
N VAL A 589 -1.39 16.98 30.51
CA VAL A 589 -1.56 16.14 31.72
C VAL A 589 -3.02 16.08 32.17
N GLY A 590 -3.70 17.24 32.24
CA GLY A 590 -5.07 17.33 32.72
C GLY A 590 -6.07 16.52 31.91
N PRO A 591 -6.13 16.70 30.58
CA PRO A 591 -6.93 15.86 29.69
C PRO A 591 -6.60 14.38 29.79
N ILE A 592 -5.31 14.00 29.79
CA ILE A 592 -4.88 12.59 29.83
C ILE A 592 -5.33 11.91 31.14
N ILE A 593 -5.12 12.56 32.28
CA ILE A 593 -5.55 12.02 33.58
C ILE A 593 -7.07 11.93 33.66
N SER A 594 -7.79 12.92 33.13
CA SER A 594 -9.25 12.91 33.14
C SER A 594 -9.83 11.78 32.31
N ILE A 595 -9.33 11.59 31.08
CA ILE A 595 -9.72 10.46 30.23
C ILE A 595 -9.34 9.14 30.91
N GLY A 596 -8.14 9.06 31.49
CA GLY A 596 -7.68 7.88 32.21
C GLY A 596 -8.59 7.50 33.39
N LEU A 597 -9.01 8.48 34.19
CA LEU A 597 -9.95 8.25 35.30
C LEU A 597 -11.31 7.73 34.81
N LEU A 598 -11.79 8.20 33.66
CA LEU A 598 -13.04 7.68 33.07
C LEU A 598 -12.88 6.24 32.56
N VAL A 599 -11.73 5.91 31.97
CA VAL A 599 -11.42 4.53 31.53
C VAL A 599 -11.36 3.58 32.73
N ASP A 600 -10.67 3.96 33.81
CA ASP A 600 -10.65 3.19 35.06
C ASP A 600 -12.06 3.02 35.64
N MET A 601 -12.87 4.09 35.67
CA MET A 601 -14.25 4.03 36.15
C MET A 601 -15.09 3.03 35.36
N ILE A 602 -15.05 3.08 34.02
CA ILE A 602 -15.79 2.17 33.14
C ILE A 602 -15.32 0.72 33.36
N ALA A 603 -14.02 0.50 33.48
CA ALA A 603 -13.46 -0.83 33.71
C ALA A 603 -13.88 -1.43 35.07
N VAL A 604 -13.98 -0.61 36.12
CA VAL A 604 -14.43 -1.05 37.45
C VAL A 604 -15.96 -1.28 37.46
N ILE A 605 -16.76 -0.44 36.80
CA ILE A 605 -18.22 -0.63 36.65
C ILE A 605 -18.53 -1.95 35.95
N THR A 606 -17.85 -2.23 34.85
CA THR A 606 -18.02 -3.47 34.10
C THR A 606 -17.50 -4.68 34.90
N LEU A 607 -16.57 -4.49 35.84
CA LEU A 607 -16.07 -5.55 36.73
C LEU A 607 -17.14 -5.93 37.75
N VAL A 608 -17.76 -4.93 38.39
CA VAL A 608 -18.88 -5.16 39.30
C VAL A 608 -20.07 -5.83 38.60
N SER A 609 -20.31 -5.49 37.33
CA SER A 609 -21.36 -6.11 36.51
C SER A 609 -21.12 -7.60 36.29
N GLN A 610 -19.87 -8.00 36.05
CA GLN A 610 -19.50 -9.41 35.92
C GLN A 610 -19.56 -10.17 37.26
N ILE A 611 -19.22 -9.53 38.38
CA ILE A 611 -19.39 -10.16 39.70
C ILE A 611 -20.89 -10.45 39.97
N HIS A 612 -21.78 -9.58 39.50
CA HIS A 612 -23.23 -9.80 39.61
C HIS A 612 -23.74 -10.94 38.71
N SER A 613 -23.25 -11.05 37.47
CA SER A 613 -23.69 -12.11 36.54
C SER A 613 -23.43 -13.52 37.05
N VAL A 614 -22.50 -13.69 37.98
CA VAL A 614 -22.13 -14.97 38.61
C VAL A 614 -22.96 -15.20 39.90
N HIS A 615 -24.08 -14.49 40.06
CA HIS A 615 -25.04 -14.58 41.16
C HIS A 615 -24.47 -14.39 42.58
N TYR A 616 -23.27 -13.80 42.73
CA TYR A 616 -22.71 -13.52 44.07
C TYR A 616 -23.48 -12.43 44.84
N PHE A 617 -24.16 -11.52 44.13
CA PHE A 617 -24.88 -10.39 44.73
C PHE A 617 -26.20 -10.11 43.99
N GLY A 618 -27.20 -9.58 44.69
CA GLY A 618 -28.48 -9.19 44.08
C GLY A 618 -28.40 -7.89 43.27
N GLU A 619 -29.38 -7.65 42.39
CA GLU A 619 -29.46 -6.49 41.49
C GLU A 619 -29.29 -5.14 42.20
N ARG A 620 -29.79 -5.03 43.44
CA ARG A 620 -29.65 -3.81 44.27
C ARG A 620 -28.19 -3.45 44.54
N PHE A 621 -27.33 -4.44 44.73
CA PHE A 621 -25.90 -4.24 44.95
C PHE A 621 -25.20 -3.76 43.69
N LEU A 622 -25.63 -4.23 42.51
CA LEU A 622 -25.08 -3.82 41.22
C LEU A 622 -25.32 -2.32 40.96
N TYR A 623 -26.57 -1.89 41.00
CA TYR A 623 -26.94 -0.49 40.71
C TYR A 623 -26.31 0.48 41.72
N THR A 624 -26.41 0.17 43.02
CA THR A 624 -25.79 0.97 44.08
C THR A 624 -24.26 0.99 43.93
N GLY A 625 -23.65 -0.14 43.59
CA GLY A 625 -22.21 -0.27 43.37
C GLY A 625 -21.69 0.62 42.25
N HIS A 626 -22.39 0.66 41.10
CA HIS A 626 -22.02 1.56 40.00
C HIS A 626 -22.03 3.03 40.42
N THR A 627 -23.03 3.46 41.18
CA THR A 627 -23.16 4.85 41.62
C THR A 627 -22.10 5.22 42.65
N ILE A 628 -21.77 4.30 43.57
CA ILE A 628 -20.64 4.46 44.48
C ILE A 628 -19.33 4.65 43.70
N ILE A 629 -19.08 3.84 42.65
CA ILE A 629 -17.86 3.95 41.83
C ILE A 629 -17.75 5.30 41.13
N ILE A 630 -18.86 5.80 40.56
CA ILE A 630 -18.92 7.13 39.92
C ILE A 630 -18.57 8.23 40.94
N LEU A 631 -19.18 8.19 42.13
CA LEU A 631 -18.95 9.18 43.19
C LEU A 631 -17.51 9.12 43.74
N ILE A 632 -16.95 7.92 43.94
CA ILE A 632 -15.55 7.75 44.35
C ILE A 632 -14.61 8.34 43.29
N THR A 633 -14.85 8.07 42.00
CA THR A 633 -14.05 8.61 40.90
C THR A 633 -14.12 10.14 40.86
N ALA A 634 -15.31 10.71 41.06
CA ALA A 634 -15.50 12.17 41.17
C ALA A 634 -14.68 12.78 42.33
N CYS A 635 -14.72 12.16 43.51
CA CYS A 635 -13.93 12.58 44.66
C CYS A 635 -12.42 12.51 44.39
N ILE A 636 -11.93 11.44 43.77
CA ILE A 636 -10.52 11.28 43.39
C ILE A 636 -10.11 12.38 42.41
N ALA A 637 -10.91 12.66 41.39
CA ALA A 637 -10.63 13.73 40.42
C ALA A 637 -10.54 15.11 41.09
N LEU A 638 -11.49 15.45 41.96
CA LEU A 638 -11.48 16.71 42.71
C LEU A 638 -10.28 16.82 43.67
N TRP A 639 -9.90 15.71 44.31
CA TRP A 639 -8.73 15.67 45.19
C TRP A 639 -7.41 15.84 44.41
N ILE A 640 -7.29 15.24 43.23
CA ILE A 640 -6.13 15.45 42.35
C ILE A 640 -6.09 16.90 41.86
N SER A 641 -7.24 17.48 41.50
CA SER A 641 -7.35 18.87 41.06
C SER A 641 -7.09 19.91 42.16
N SER A 642 -7.24 19.58 43.43
CA SER A 642 -6.92 20.52 44.52
C SER A 642 -5.40 20.67 44.68
N LYS A 643 -4.62 19.65 44.30
CA LYS A 643 -3.15 19.64 44.36
C LYS A 643 -2.47 20.20 43.12
N GLY A 644 -3.10 20.11 41.95
CA GLY A 644 -2.61 20.71 40.70
C GLY A 644 -3.67 21.62 40.10
N GLN A 645 -3.32 22.88 39.77
CA GLN A 645 -4.23 23.89 39.19
C GLN A 645 -4.73 23.56 37.75
N GLN A 646 -5.01 22.29 37.45
CA GLN A 646 -5.46 21.76 36.18
C GLN A 646 -6.98 21.90 36.07
N LYS A 647 -7.46 22.89 35.32
CA LYS A 647 -8.90 23.17 35.13
C LYS A 647 -9.67 21.96 34.59
N PHE A 648 -9.04 21.17 33.71
CA PHE A 648 -9.70 20.04 33.05
C PHE A 648 -10.07 18.90 34.01
N ILE A 649 -9.18 18.53 34.94
CA ILE A 649 -9.46 17.49 35.96
C ILE A 649 -10.60 17.94 36.88
N ARG A 650 -10.64 19.23 37.20
CA ARG A 650 -11.70 19.84 38.02
C ARG A 650 -13.07 19.72 37.38
N TYR A 651 -13.17 20.06 36.08
CA TYR A 651 -14.42 19.94 35.33
C TYR A 651 -14.87 18.48 35.25
N THR A 652 -13.96 17.54 35.00
CA THR A 652 -14.28 16.10 35.02
C THR A 652 -14.84 15.66 36.36
N GLY A 653 -14.24 16.10 37.47
CA GLY A 653 -14.71 15.80 38.82
C GLY A 653 -16.11 16.36 39.11
N TYR A 654 -16.39 17.62 38.77
CA TYR A 654 -17.73 18.19 38.94
C TYR A 654 -18.77 17.54 38.03
N SER A 655 -18.43 17.27 36.77
CA SER A 655 -19.33 16.59 35.84
C SER A 655 -19.69 15.19 36.32
N LEU A 656 -18.72 14.41 36.82
CA LEU A 656 -18.98 13.08 37.41
C LEU A 656 -19.79 13.16 38.69
N LEU A 657 -19.57 14.19 39.53
CA LEU A 657 -20.35 14.40 40.74
C LEU A 657 -21.83 14.67 40.41
N VAL A 658 -22.09 15.58 39.48
CA VAL A 658 -23.45 15.89 39.00
C VAL A 658 -24.08 14.65 38.37
N PHE A 659 -23.33 13.92 37.54
CA PHE A 659 -23.81 12.69 36.91
C PHE A 659 -24.13 11.60 37.93
N GLY A 660 -23.27 11.39 38.93
CA GLY A 660 -23.48 10.41 40.00
C GLY A 660 -24.69 10.75 40.87
N ILE A 661 -24.88 12.02 41.24
CA ILE A 661 -26.06 12.49 41.98
C ILE A 661 -27.32 12.32 41.13
N ALA A 662 -27.29 12.71 39.85
CA ALA A 662 -28.42 12.54 38.94
C ALA A 662 -28.78 11.05 38.77
N LYS A 663 -27.79 10.17 38.57
CA LYS A 663 -28.02 8.72 38.48
C LYS A 663 -28.65 8.17 39.76
N LEU A 664 -28.10 8.54 40.93
CA LEU A 664 -28.65 8.15 42.23
C LEU A 664 -30.12 8.55 42.36
N ILE A 665 -30.45 9.78 41.93
CA ILE A 665 -31.76 10.38 42.03
C ILE A 665 -32.79 9.81 41.04
N PHE A 666 -32.41 9.56 39.79
CA PHE A 666 -33.34 9.19 38.73
C PHE A 666 -33.41 7.68 38.49
N PHE A 667 -32.29 6.96 38.65
CA PHE A 667 -32.20 5.54 38.34
C PHE A 667 -32.16 4.67 39.60
N ASP A 668 -31.32 4.99 40.59
CA ASP A 668 -31.20 4.11 41.77
C ASP A 668 -32.40 4.29 42.71
N LEU A 669 -32.94 5.51 42.77
CA LEU A 669 -34.13 5.85 43.53
C LEU A 669 -35.38 5.12 43.05
N SER A 670 -35.47 4.69 41.76
CA SER A 670 -36.60 3.90 41.25
C SER A 670 -36.72 2.53 41.90
N TYR A 671 -35.62 2.01 42.45
CA TYR A 671 -35.53 0.74 43.18
C TYR A 671 -35.63 0.88 44.71
N LEU A 672 -35.73 2.11 45.22
CA LEU A 672 -35.87 2.44 46.65
C LEU A 672 -37.31 2.84 47.00
N ASP A 673 -37.68 2.59 48.25
CA ASP A 673 -39.03 2.84 48.78
C ASP A 673 -39.40 4.34 48.79
N LEU A 674 -40.67 4.64 48.53
CA LEU A 674 -41.16 5.97 48.11
C LEU A 674 -40.93 7.07 49.16
N LEU A 675 -40.81 6.69 50.43
CA LEU A 675 -40.59 7.59 51.57
C LEU A 675 -39.12 8.02 51.71
N ILE A 676 -38.18 7.10 51.46
CA ILE A 676 -36.74 7.37 51.43
C ILE A 676 -36.40 8.33 50.27
N ARG A 677 -37.14 8.17 49.15
CA ARG A 677 -37.09 9.04 47.97
C ARG A 677 -37.29 10.52 48.32
N ALA A 678 -38.37 10.85 49.02
CA ALA A 678 -38.75 12.23 49.33
C ALA A 678 -37.74 12.92 50.28
N ILE A 679 -37.23 12.20 51.28
CA ILE A 679 -36.29 12.74 52.26
C ILE A 679 -34.92 13.01 51.63
N LEU A 680 -34.44 12.13 50.74
CA LEU A 680 -33.19 12.32 50.00
C LEU A 680 -33.25 13.53 49.05
N PHE A 681 -34.36 13.70 48.32
CA PHE A 681 -34.54 14.84 47.40
C PHE A 681 -34.52 16.19 48.11
N ILE A 682 -35.18 16.30 49.26
CA ILE A 682 -35.24 17.54 50.05
C ILE A 682 -33.85 17.84 50.66
N SER A 683 -33.16 16.81 51.15
CA SER A 683 -31.85 16.97 51.78
C SER A 683 -30.74 17.30 50.77
N ILE A 684 -30.71 16.62 49.62
CA ILE A 684 -29.71 16.85 48.56
C ILE A 684 -29.97 18.16 47.81
N GLY A 685 -31.25 18.49 47.54
CA GLY A 685 -31.62 19.78 46.96
C GLY A 685 -31.23 20.96 47.85
N GLY A 686 -31.43 20.83 49.17
CA GLY A 686 -30.99 21.82 50.16
C GLY A 686 -29.46 21.95 50.25
N PHE A 687 -28.73 20.82 50.24
CA PHE A 687 -27.27 20.83 50.32
C PHE A 687 -26.61 21.36 49.03
N GLY A 688 -27.20 21.07 47.86
CA GLY A 688 -26.74 21.56 46.56
C GLY A 688 -26.89 23.07 46.42
N LEU A 689 -28.02 23.63 46.87
CA LEU A 689 -28.23 25.08 46.94
C LEU A 689 -27.25 25.76 47.90
N TRP A 690 -26.97 25.12 49.04
CA TRP A 690 -26.00 25.63 50.02
C TRP A 690 -24.55 25.60 49.50
N LEU A 691 -24.15 24.54 48.80
CA LEU A 691 -22.80 24.41 48.22
C LEU A 691 -22.60 25.35 47.03
N SER A 692 -23.63 25.54 46.19
CA SER A 692 -23.64 26.48 45.06
C SER A 692 -23.42 27.92 45.53
N ASN A 693 -24.05 28.31 46.63
CA ASN A 693 -23.92 29.67 47.18
C ASN A 693 -22.51 29.94 47.75
N LYS A 694 -21.82 28.89 48.23
CA LYS A 694 -20.47 29.01 48.81
C LYS A 694 -19.34 29.01 47.78
N LEU A 695 -19.60 28.50 46.57
CA LEU A 695 -18.63 28.50 45.46
C LEU A 695 -18.65 29.80 44.66
N LEU A 696 -19.81 30.44 44.52
CA LEU A 696 -19.95 31.73 43.81
C LEU A 696 -19.31 32.90 44.57
N GLN A 697 -19.19 32.84 45.90
CA GLN A 697 -18.52 33.88 46.69
C GLN A 697 -16.98 33.89 46.59
N LYS A 698 -16.37 32.97 45.82
CA LYS A 698 -14.91 32.86 45.69
C LYS A 698 -14.36 33.37 44.34
N GLU A 699 -15.22 33.85 43.45
CA GLU A 699 -14.83 34.44 42.16
C GLU A 699 -14.95 35.99 42.15
N GLU A 700 -15.41 36.62 43.24
CA GLU A 700 -15.47 38.08 43.41
C GLU A 700 -14.42 38.66 44.40
N LEU A 701 -13.34 37.93 44.66
CA LEU A 701 -12.11 38.42 45.32
C LEU A 701 -10.90 37.99 44.51
#